data_AF-A0A1M5YTV5-F1
#
_entry.id   AF-A0A1M5YTV5-F1
#
_cell.length_a   1.000
_cell.length_b   1.000
_cell.length_c   1.000
_cell.angle_alpha   90.00
_cell.angle_beta   90.00
_cell.angle_gamma   90.00
#
_symmetry.space_group_name_H-M   'P 1'
#
loop_
_entity.id
_entity.type
_entity.pdbx_description
1 polymer ?
#
loop_
_entity_poly.entity_id
_entity_poly.type
_entity_poly.pdbx_seq_one_letter_code
_entity_poly.pdbx_strand_id
1 'polypeptide(L)'
;MMKTTRNHWRLLASVSLVSLALTGCSDGDDGQDGEDGQPGPVGIHIDEASSVGLSIQTATVEGGELNLTFSAEDARGVAVYGLSKDHDLRFGVAQLAPVVITEGEGENAVEIDYGLQWVAYLNADVAQNPDWVPADDPDLAPVESFLQAQVEAAANCEDCLTDNGDGTYAYRYQVNLDNVTEPVAVSYDGDLTHRVTIELQQGSYAANAHYDWQPSSGAIDGIASRDVVRIEACYACHQPDSLALHGGRRLDLENCASCHTQTSGDPESGNLVDWTYMVHAIHKGQDRHSTSADSETGVMSAPYKVIGYGGGVHDYGQVMYPQKPMADCSACHVTGEGAPADADLWQADQNPLACVGCHTDVPHGSKPGQVYDNCTSCHNVEGYARGAIEAHGDATAPYRMAEQYSTQFSNIAITDGVLSFDLKVLDEAGNPVEKDRIYKEGYSKPYVVVSWDIEQDYPAYQEGIKYSDRRQDIMVHDYDEASHTFSVNASSIVLPDLNGKTVELLPVIKTCFSQGGYGRPEIVPMSCYDAESGNDPAAYPAYIQDEPLRFVWSDGVDAETEVAERRPILDTQTCHDCHGAEFYHDSNGVNCQSCHTSDKSVKNYGSAEAPNFGATSFAWKGHKATGHYLKYGGVQSGTVMKTDCLTCHTAEGFELGRAPDRVWQYPTSKSDGTPVFVSSDAGACLSCHFGHLDETAVNHMQGYGAVLDGSDQLDVQTRSAESCATCHKPEQILEIHGN
;
A
#
# COMPACT_ATOMS: atom_id res chain seq x y z
N MET A 1 -36.50 -38.57 -30.60
CA MET A 1 -36.24 -39.01 -31.99
C MET A 1 -34.80 -39.51 -32.05
N MET A 2 -34.52 -40.81 -31.96
CA MET A 2 -34.25 -41.74 -33.09
C MET A 2 -33.43 -41.09 -34.22
N LYS A 3 -32.34 -41.64 -34.77
CA LYS A 3 -31.53 -42.88 -34.66
C LYS A 3 -30.36 -42.60 -35.66
N THR A 4 -29.12 -43.09 -35.58
CA THR A 4 -28.57 -44.45 -35.82
C THR A 4 -27.04 -44.25 -35.94
N THR A 5 -26.13 -44.87 -35.16
CA THR A 5 -25.47 -46.21 -35.31
C THR A 5 -24.84 -46.46 -36.69
N ARG A 6 -23.63 -47.05 -36.92
CA ARG A 6 -22.66 -47.82 -36.12
C ARG A 6 -21.42 -48.16 -37.01
N ASN A 7 -20.25 -48.33 -36.38
CA ASN A 7 -19.15 -49.33 -36.54
C ASN A 7 -18.55 -49.74 -37.91
N HIS A 8 -17.21 -49.90 -37.94
CA HIS A 8 -16.40 -51.15 -38.03
C HIS A 8 -14.91 -50.80 -38.34
N TRP A 9 -13.93 -50.99 -37.46
CA TRP A 9 -13.08 -52.17 -37.16
C TRP A 9 -12.28 -52.82 -38.32
N ARG A 10 -10.94 -52.67 -38.21
CA ARG A 10 -9.86 -53.68 -38.34
C ARG A 10 -9.27 -54.13 -39.71
N LEU A 11 -7.93 -54.05 -39.71
CA LEU A 11 -6.90 -55.04 -40.12
C LEU A 11 -6.28 -55.04 -41.55
N LEU A 12 -4.98 -54.70 -41.56
CA LEU A 12 -3.79 -55.47 -41.97
C LEU A 12 -3.57 -56.00 -43.41
N ALA A 13 -2.37 -55.64 -43.91
CA ALA A 13 -1.37 -56.41 -44.66
C ALA A 13 -1.67 -56.85 -46.11
N SER A 14 -0.79 -56.48 -47.06
CA SER A 14 0.34 -57.33 -47.51
C SER A 14 1.00 -56.86 -48.82
N VAL A 15 2.35 -56.78 -48.77
CA VAL A 15 3.38 -57.23 -49.73
C VAL A 15 3.21 -57.00 -51.24
N SER A 16 4.24 -56.42 -51.86
CA SER A 16 4.67 -56.78 -53.24
C SER A 16 6.18 -56.60 -53.41
N LEU A 17 6.86 -57.72 -53.65
CA LEU A 17 8.25 -57.85 -54.07
C LEU A 17 8.45 -57.35 -55.52
N VAL A 18 9.58 -56.68 -55.79
CA VAL A 18 10.32 -56.85 -57.05
C VAL A 18 11.81 -56.95 -56.73
N SER A 19 12.36 -58.10 -57.05
CA SER A 19 13.77 -58.47 -56.98
C SER A 19 14.48 -58.16 -58.30
N LEU A 20 15.71 -57.67 -58.25
CA LEU A 20 16.72 -58.00 -59.27
C LEU A 20 18.14 -57.88 -58.70
N ALA A 21 18.83 -59.00 -58.78
CA ALA A 21 20.17 -59.24 -58.27
C ALA A 21 21.25 -58.67 -59.22
N LEU A 22 22.26 -58.04 -58.64
CA LEU A 22 23.61 -57.90 -59.19
C LEU A 22 24.58 -58.34 -58.10
N THR A 23 25.17 -59.52 -58.26
CA THR A 23 26.31 -60.01 -57.49
C THR A 23 27.61 -59.58 -58.16
N GLY A 24 28.51 -58.93 -57.43
CA GLY A 24 29.88 -58.67 -57.85
C GLY A 24 30.69 -57.84 -56.84
N CYS A 25 31.37 -58.55 -55.93
CA CYS A 25 32.61 -58.22 -55.20
C CYS A 25 32.84 -56.79 -54.67
N SER A 26 32.94 -56.60 -53.35
CA SER A 26 34.23 -56.60 -52.61
C SER A 26 33.98 -56.55 -51.10
N ASP A 27 34.89 -57.16 -50.34
CA ASP A 27 35.08 -56.88 -48.91
C ASP A 27 35.16 -55.37 -48.67
N GLY A 28 34.53 -54.91 -47.60
CA GLY A 28 34.50 -53.53 -47.15
C GLY A 28 33.87 -53.45 -45.76
N ASP A 29 34.62 -53.94 -44.77
CA ASP A 29 34.37 -53.75 -43.35
C ASP A 29 35.08 -52.43 -42.95
N ASP A 30 34.48 -51.30 -43.33
CA ASP A 30 35.09 -49.98 -43.11
C ASP A 30 34.04 -48.86 -43.01
N GLY A 31 33.38 -48.84 -41.86
CA GLY A 31 32.79 -47.65 -41.28
C GLY A 31 32.44 -47.91 -39.83
N GLN A 32 33.20 -47.34 -38.88
CA GLN A 32 32.65 -47.14 -37.54
C GLN A 32 31.38 -46.30 -37.70
N ASP A 33 30.29 -46.69 -37.06
CA ASP A 33 29.15 -45.79 -36.88
C ASP A 33 29.71 -44.46 -36.35
N GLY A 34 29.35 -43.34 -36.99
CA GLY A 34 29.72 -42.03 -36.46
C GLY A 34 29.20 -41.91 -35.03
N GLU A 35 29.93 -41.23 -34.15
CA GLU A 35 29.45 -41.01 -32.79
C GLU A 35 28.02 -40.43 -32.83
N ASP A 36 27.13 -41.01 -32.02
CA ASP A 36 25.77 -40.47 -31.85
C ASP A 36 25.89 -38.97 -31.61
N GLY A 37 25.11 -38.18 -32.35
CA GLY A 37 25.05 -36.74 -32.13
C GLY A 37 24.70 -36.48 -30.67
N GLN A 38 25.43 -35.57 -30.02
CA GLN A 38 25.12 -35.17 -28.64
C GLN A 38 23.63 -34.80 -28.54
N PRO A 39 22.89 -35.28 -27.52
CA PRO A 39 21.51 -34.87 -27.32
C PRO A 39 21.41 -33.34 -27.37
N GLY A 40 20.47 -32.82 -28.16
CA GLY A 40 20.22 -31.38 -28.21
C GLY A 40 19.77 -30.87 -26.82
N PRO A 41 19.89 -29.55 -26.58
CA PRO A 41 19.45 -28.96 -25.32
C PRO A 41 17.98 -29.29 -25.05
N VAL A 42 17.64 -29.54 -23.78
CA VAL A 42 16.29 -29.88 -23.34
C VAL A 42 15.70 -28.65 -22.66
N GLY A 43 14.76 -27.98 -23.31
CA GLY A 43 14.11 -26.79 -22.75
C GLY A 43 13.68 -25.78 -23.80
N ILE A 44 13.41 -24.56 -23.36
CA ILE A 44 13.20 -23.38 -24.20
C ILE A 44 14.44 -22.48 -24.12
N HIS A 45 14.83 -21.85 -25.23
CA HIS A 45 15.93 -20.89 -25.23
C HIS A 45 15.52 -19.60 -24.52
N ILE A 46 16.41 -18.96 -23.76
CA ILE A 46 16.13 -17.72 -23.02
C ILE A 46 15.53 -16.60 -23.88
N ASP A 47 16.01 -16.42 -25.11
CA ASP A 47 15.49 -15.42 -26.05
C ASP A 47 14.05 -15.69 -26.54
N GLU A 48 13.54 -16.90 -26.34
CA GLU A 48 12.17 -17.30 -26.68
C GLU A 48 11.26 -17.37 -25.44
N ALA A 49 11.83 -17.28 -24.23
CA ALA A 49 11.07 -17.31 -22.99
C ALA A 49 10.32 -16.00 -22.77
N SER A 50 9.06 -16.08 -22.32
CA SER A 50 8.25 -14.92 -21.96
C SER A 50 8.40 -14.52 -20.48
N SER A 51 9.00 -15.39 -19.68
CA SER A 51 9.21 -15.24 -18.24
C SER A 51 10.24 -16.27 -17.80
N VAL A 52 11.02 -15.97 -16.75
CA VAL A 52 11.95 -16.90 -16.13
C VAL A 52 11.87 -16.78 -14.62
N GLY A 53 11.78 -17.92 -13.93
CA GLY A 53 12.08 -18.06 -12.51
C GLY A 53 13.51 -18.59 -12.34
N LEU A 54 14.23 -18.04 -11.37
CA LEU A 54 15.58 -18.45 -11.02
C LEU A 54 15.56 -19.14 -9.66
N SER A 55 16.32 -20.21 -9.50
CA SER A 55 16.46 -20.90 -8.21
C SER A 55 17.91 -21.29 -7.99
N ILE A 56 18.51 -20.79 -6.91
CA ILE A 56 19.86 -21.13 -6.51
C ILE A 56 19.83 -22.46 -5.75
N GLN A 57 20.73 -23.37 -6.12
CA GLN A 57 20.78 -24.72 -5.55
C GLN A 57 21.87 -24.83 -4.49
N THR A 58 23.07 -24.32 -4.78
CA THR A 58 24.21 -24.38 -3.86
C THR A 58 25.13 -23.18 -4.05
N ALA A 59 25.75 -22.72 -2.95
CA ALA A 59 26.88 -21.81 -2.97
C ALA A 59 28.02 -22.36 -2.09
N THR A 60 29.26 -22.29 -2.56
CA THR A 60 30.44 -22.86 -1.88
C THR A 60 31.63 -21.92 -1.97
N VAL A 61 32.40 -21.81 -0.88
CA VAL A 61 33.62 -20.99 -0.82
C VAL A 61 34.84 -21.89 -0.57
N GLU A 62 35.82 -21.84 -1.47
CA GLU A 62 37.11 -22.53 -1.31
C GLU A 62 38.27 -21.57 -1.60
N GLY A 63 39.12 -21.28 -0.60
CA GLY A 63 40.24 -20.33 -0.76
C GLY A 63 39.80 -18.93 -1.20
N GLY A 64 38.66 -18.47 -0.67
CA GLY A 64 38.03 -17.20 -1.04
C GLY A 64 37.32 -17.21 -2.40
N GLU A 65 37.43 -18.27 -3.19
CA GLU A 65 36.69 -18.40 -4.45
C GLU A 65 35.27 -18.88 -4.19
N LEU A 66 34.29 -18.08 -4.59
CA LEU A 66 32.87 -18.38 -4.43
C LEU A 66 32.32 -18.95 -5.74
N ASN A 67 31.69 -20.13 -5.64
CA ASN A 67 31.03 -20.83 -6.74
C ASN A 67 29.55 -21.04 -6.42
N LEU A 68 28.70 -20.86 -7.42
CA LEU A 68 27.25 -20.90 -7.35
C LEU A 68 26.70 -21.89 -8.39
N THR A 69 25.68 -22.66 -8.04
CA THR A 69 24.84 -23.39 -9.01
C THR A 69 23.40 -22.94 -8.92
N PHE A 70 22.74 -22.78 -10.06
CA PHE A 70 21.35 -22.32 -10.13
C PHE A 70 20.62 -22.89 -11.35
N SER A 71 19.29 -22.83 -11.34
CA SER A 71 18.43 -23.24 -12.45
C SER A 71 17.56 -22.08 -12.91
N ALA A 72 17.19 -22.14 -14.19
CA ALA A 72 16.22 -21.25 -14.80
C ALA A 72 15.07 -22.07 -15.40
N GLU A 73 13.83 -21.69 -15.07
CA GLU A 73 12.62 -22.34 -15.58
C GLU A 73 11.59 -21.29 -16.02
N ASP A 74 10.76 -21.60 -17.02
CA ASP A 74 9.63 -20.74 -17.38
C ASP A 74 8.46 -20.91 -16.38
N ALA A 75 7.39 -20.13 -16.54
CA ALA A 75 6.21 -20.20 -15.66
C ALA A 75 5.47 -21.56 -15.67
N ARG A 76 5.85 -22.49 -16.58
CA ARG A 76 5.29 -23.85 -16.67
C ARG A 76 6.25 -24.91 -16.12
N GLY A 77 7.40 -24.51 -15.57
CA GLY A 77 8.46 -25.40 -15.08
C GLY A 77 9.28 -26.03 -16.20
N VAL A 78 9.30 -25.44 -17.40
CA VAL A 78 10.17 -25.90 -18.49
C VAL A 78 11.55 -25.28 -18.31
N ALA A 79 12.59 -26.11 -18.31
CA ALA A 79 13.97 -25.68 -18.27
C ALA A 79 14.28 -24.59 -19.33
N VAL A 80 14.98 -23.54 -18.92
CA VAL A 80 15.39 -22.43 -19.78
C VAL A 80 16.90 -22.47 -19.96
N TYR A 81 17.35 -22.79 -21.18
CA TYR A 81 18.77 -22.87 -21.53
C TYR A 81 19.22 -21.64 -22.34
N GLY A 82 20.53 -21.46 -22.52
CA GLY A 82 21.10 -20.42 -23.38
C GLY A 82 21.40 -19.09 -22.67
N LEU A 83 21.27 -19.00 -21.34
CA LEU A 83 21.80 -17.82 -20.64
C LEU A 83 23.31 -17.71 -20.89
N SER A 84 23.75 -16.49 -21.15
CA SER A 84 25.14 -16.18 -21.47
C SER A 84 25.56 -14.87 -20.79
N LYS A 85 26.87 -14.63 -20.74
CA LYS A 85 27.44 -13.37 -20.21
C LYS A 85 27.01 -12.11 -20.96
N ASP A 86 26.46 -12.25 -22.17
CA ASP A 86 26.00 -11.10 -22.98
C ASP A 86 24.58 -10.64 -22.58
N HIS A 87 23.89 -11.42 -21.75
CA HIS A 87 22.64 -11.00 -21.10
C HIS A 87 22.95 -10.06 -19.93
N ASP A 88 22.00 -9.21 -19.54
CA ASP A 88 22.14 -8.35 -18.36
C ASP A 88 21.90 -9.15 -17.07
N LEU A 89 22.84 -10.05 -16.80
CA LEU A 89 22.90 -10.97 -15.68
C LEU A 89 23.99 -10.52 -14.70
N ARG A 90 23.61 -10.30 -13.44
CA ARG A 90 24.54 -9.83 -12.40
C ARG A 90 24.37 -10.61 -11.11
N PHE A 91 25.44 -10.63 -10.32
CA PHE A 91 25.56 -11.42 -9.11
C PHE A 91 26.02 -10.55 -7.93
N GLY A 92 25.34 -10.64 -6.80
CA GLY A 92 25.71 -10.01 -5.54
C GLY A 92 26.21 -11.02 -4.51
N VAL A 93 26.99 -10.56 -3.54
CA VAL A 93 27.40 -11.34 -2.38
C VAL A 93 27.61 -10.44 -1.15
N ALA A 94 27.04 -10.84 -0.02
CA ALA A 94 27.16 -10.16 1.26
C ALA A 94 27.30 -11.17 2.40
N GLN A 95 27.86 -10.75 3.53
CA GLN A 95 27.83 -11.49 4.78
C GLN A 95 26.97 -10.76 5.82
N LEU A 96 26.31 -11.52 6.69
CA LEU A 96 25.53 -11.02 7.80
C LEU A 96 26.42 -10.94 9.04
N ALA A 97 26.91 -9.74 9.35
CA ALA A 97 27.91 -9.54 10.38
C ALA A 97 27.37 -8.66 11.51
N PRO A 98 27.79 -8.89 12.77
CA PRO A 98 27.54 -7.94 13.85
C PRO A 98 28.28 -6.63 13.56
N VAL A 99 27.57 -5.51 13.61
CA VAL A 99 28.15 -4.18 13.39
C VAL A 99 28.09 -3.37 14.67
N VAL A 100 29.25 -2.89 15.10
CA VAL A 100 29.40 -1.96 16.22
C VAL A 100 30.02 -0.68 15.70
N ILE A 101 29.35 0.46 15.91
CA ILE A 101 29.86 1.77 15.53
C ILE A 101 30.29 2.51 16.79
N THR A 102 31.50 3.08 16.74
CA THR A 102 31.99 3.97 17.80
C THR A 102 31.61 5.40 17.49
N GLU A 103 30.77 6.00 18.32
CA GLU A 103 30.39 7.41 18.22
C GLU A 103 31.16 8.28 19.23
N GLY A 104 31.58 9.46 18.81
CA GLY A 104 32.40 10.38 19.61
C GLY A 104 33.91 10.10 19.54
N GLU A 105 34.69 10.94 20.24
CA GLU A 105 36.15 10.85 20.27
C GLU A 105 36.69 10.75 21.70
N GLY A 106 37.82 10.05 21.87
CA GLY A 106 38.56 9.98 23.12
C GLY A 106 37.81 9.26 24.24
N GLU A 107 37.85 9.81 25.47
CA GLU A 107 37.24 9.19 26.66
C GLU A 107 35.70 9.19 26.64
N ASN A 108 35.08 9.91 25.72
CA ASN A 108 33.62 10.00 25.58
C ASN A 108 33.08 9.11 24.44
N ALA A 109 33.94 8.33 23.78
CA ALA A 109 33.53 7.45 22.70
C ALA A 109 32.61 6.33 23.24
N VAL A 110 31.49 6.10 22.58
CA VAL A 110 30.50 5.07 22.95
C VAL A 110 30.38 4.07 21.81
N GLU A 111 30.44 2.79 22.14
CA GLU A 111 30.14 1.71 21.20
C GLU A 111 28.64 1.48 21.15
N ILE A 112 28.06 1.53 19.95
CA ILE A 112 26.66 1.27 19.68
C ILE A 112 26.57 -0.01 18.84
N ASP A 113 25.85 -0.98 19.36
CA ASP A 113 25.60 -2.25 18.69
C ASP A 113 24.39 -2.12 17.78
N TYR A 114 24.61 -2.20 16.47
CA TYR A 114 23.58 -2.16 15.43
C TYR A 114 23.00 -3.55 15.13
N GLY A 115 23.44 -4.58 15.87
CA GLY A 115 23.07 -5.96 15.65
C GLY A 115 23.67 -6.51 14.35
N LEU A 116 23.03 -7.55 13.80
CA LEU A 116 23.44 -8.16 12.55
C LEU A 116 23.04 -7.30 11.35
N GLN A 117 24.00 -6.90 10.51
CA GLN A 117 23.78 -6.10 9.31
C GLN A 117 24.39 -6.78 8.08
N TRP A 118 23.76 -6.57 6.92
CA TRP A 118 24.33 -7.03 5.65
C TRP A 118 25.52 -6.16 5.26
N VAL A 119 26.68 -6.81 5.08
CA VAL A 119 27.92 -6.19 4.62
C VAL A 119 28.28 -6.80 3.27
N ALA A 120 28.07 -6.05 2.20
CA ALA A 120 28.41 -6.47 0.85
C ALA A 120 29.93 -6.56 0.67
N TYR A 121 30.42 -7.56 -0.06
CA TYR A 121 31.85 -7.64 -0.43
C TYR A 121 32.21 -6.73 -1.60
N LEU A 122 31.23 -6.39 -2.42
CA LEU A 122 31.38 -5.53 -3.58
C LEU A 122 30.91 -4.13 -3.19
N ASN A 123 31.83 -3.17 -3.12
CA ASN A 123 31.52 -1.77 -2.84
C ASN A 123 32.29 -0.87 -3.80
N ALA A 124 31.70 0.28 -4.11
CA ALA A 124 32.36 1.36 -4.82
C ALA A 124 32.27 2.64 -4.00
N ASP A 125 33.35 3.43 -4.02
CA ASP A 125 33.32 4.81 -3.56
C ASP A 125 32.86 5.68 -4.75
N VAL A 126 31.61 6.14 -4.68
CA VAL A 126 30.96 6.86 -5.77
C VAL A 126 31.17 8.34 -5.56
N ALA A 127 31.97 8.94 -6.44
CA ALA A 127 32.18 10.39 -6.44
C ALA A 127 30.91 11.11 -6.87
N GLN A 128 30.67 12.25 -6.22
CA GLN A 128 29.61 13.17 -6.59
C GLN A 128 29.77 13.66 -8.02
N ASN A 129 28.63 13.85 -8.71
CA ASN A 129 28.51 14.64 -9.91
C ASN A 129 27.91 16.04 -9.59
N PRO A 130 28.72 17.11 -9.54
CA PRO A 130 28.24 18.44 -9.20
C PRO A 130 27.18 18.99 -10.17
N ASP A 131 27.14 18.53 -11.42
CA ASP A 131 26.16 18.96 -12.42
C ASP A 131 24.75 18.43 -12.12
N TRP A 132 24.63 17.40 -11.26
CA TRP A 132 23.36 16.81 -10.87
C TRP A 132 22.77 17.42 -9.61
N VAL A 133 23.55 18.18 -8.86
CA VAL A 133 23.10 18.83 -7.63
C VAL A 133 22.28 20.08 -7.98
N PRO A 134 20.98 20.11 -7.64
CA PRO A 134 20.18 21.32 -7.79
C PRO A 134 20.81 22.48 -7.01
N ALA A 135 20.94 23.65 -7.66
CA ALA A 135 21.43 24.84 -7.01
C ALA A 135 20.45 25.31 -5.93
N ASP A 136 21.01 25.73 -4.78
CA ASP A 136 20.28 26.37 -3.66
C ASP A 136 19.15 25.50 -3.04
N ASP A 137 19.20 24.17 -3.17
CA ASP A 137 18.28 23.29 -2.42
C ASP A 137 18.80 23.08 -0.98
N PRO A 138 18.13 23.63 0.05
CA PRO A 138 18.60 23.58 1.43
C PRO A 138 18.45 22.19 2.08
N ASP A 139 17.72 21.27 1.46
CA ASP A 139 17.48 19.92 1.99
C ASP A 139 18.51 18.91 1.46
N LEU A 140 19.46 19.36 0.63
CA LEU A 140 20.59 18.55 0.15
C LEU A 140 21.86 18.94 0.89
N ALA A 141 22.62 17.95 1.34
CA ALA A 141 23.91 18.11 1.99
C ALA A 141 24.98 17.30 1.24
N PRO A 142 25.33 17.70 0.01
CA PRO A 142 26.19 16.88 -0.84
C PRO A 142 27.60 16.69 -0.26
N VAL A 143 28.20 15.55 -0.58
CA VAL A 143 29.51 15.11 -0.07
C VAL A 143 30.40 14.67 -1.24
N GLU A 144 31.73 14.73 -1.09
CA GLU A 144 32.67 14.49 -2.21
C GLU A 144 32.48 13.10 -2.84
N SER A 145 32.25 12.09 -2.00
CA SER A 145 31.93 10.74 -2.40
C SER A 145 31.16 10.02 -1.30
N PHE A 146 30.50 8.92 -1.67
CA PHE A 146 29.80 8.05 -0.73
C PHE A 146 29.94 6.60 -1.15
N LEU A 147 30.02 5.71 -0.17
CA LEU A 147 30.07 4.29 -0.43
C LEU A 147 28.72 3.79 -0.96
N GLN A 148 28.76 2.86 -1.90
CA GLN A 148 27.59 2.14 -2.39
C GLN A 148 27.95 0.68 -2.64
N ALA A 149 27.18 -0.24 -2.05
CA ALA A 149 27.29 -1.65 -2.37
C ALA A 149 26.93 -1.91 -3.85
N GLN A 150 27.57 -2.91 -4.44
CA GLN A 150 27.51 -3.21 -5.86
C GLN A 150 27.20 -4.69 -6.12
N VAL A 151 26.99 -5.01 -7.39
CA VAL A 151 26.94 -6.37 -7.94
C VAL A 151 27.96 -6.49 -9.07
N GLU A 152 28.44 -7.70 -9.34
CA GLU A 152 29.31 -7.96 -10.48
C GLU A 152 28.50 -8.44 -11.69
N ALA A 153 28.82 -7.88 -12.87
CA ALA A 153 28.17 -8.29 -14.11
C ALA A 153 28.88 -9.50 -14.70
N ALA A 154 28.12 -10.52 -15.11
CA ALA A 154 28.66 -11.71 -15.78
C ALA A 154 29.45 -11.35 -17.04
N ALA A 155 29.02 -10.29 -17.75
CA ALA A 155 29.67 -9.75 -18.94
C ALA A 155 31.17 -9.42 -18.75
N ASN A 156 31.62 -9.16 -17.52
CA ASN A 156 33.00 -8.80 -17.22
C ASN A 156 33.94 -10.01 -17.09
N CYS A 157 33.43 -11.24 -17.20
CA CYS A 157 34.21 -12.46 -17.12
C CYS A 157 33.85 -13.44 -18.24
N GLU A 158 34.86 -13.87 -19.00
CA GLU A 158 34.67 -14.72 -20.17
C GLU A 158 34.32 -16.18 -19.82
N ASP A 159 34.78 -16.69 -18.68
CA ASP A 159 34.69 -18.09 -18.29
C ASP A 159 34.01 -18.32 -16.92
N CYS A 160 33.34 -17.31 -16.38
CA CYS A 160 32.69 -17.42 -15.08
C CYS A 160 31.32 -18.12 -15.14
N LEU A 161 30.57 -17.99 -16.24
CA LEU A 161 29.26 -18.61 -16.40
C LEU A 161 29.36 -19.86 -17.27
N THR A 162 28.82 -20.98 -16.80
CA THR A 162 28.68 -22.23 -17.54
C THR A 162 27.21 -22.61 -17.64
N ASP A 163 26.72 -22.82 -18.86
CA ASP A 163 25.41 -23.40 -19.16
C ASP A 163 25.57 -24.91 -19.37
N ASN A 164 24.81 -25.72 -18.62
CA ASN A 164 24.84 -27.18 -18.74
C ASN A 164 23.90 -27.72 -19.84
N GLY A 165 23.11 -26.84 -20.48
CA GLY A 165 22.21 -27.17 -21.59
C GLY A 165 20.88 -27.83 -21.19
N ASP A 166 20.62 -27.94 -19.89
CA ASP A 166 19.44 -28.56 -19.30
C ASP A 166 18.65 -27.61 -18.37
N GLY A 167 18.95 -26.30 -18.45
CA GLY A 167 18.40 -25.27 -17.59
C GLY A 167 19.12 -25.07 -16.27
N THR A 168 20.20 -25.83 -16.01
CA THR A 168 21.09 -25.59 -14.88
C THR A 168 22.37 -24.88 -15.30
N TYR A 169 22.92 -24.09 -14.38
CA TYR A 169 24.05 -23.21 -14.61
C TYR A 169 25.02 -23.24 -13.44
N ALA A 170 26.28 -22.95 -13.70
CA ALA A 170 27.28 -22.66 -12.68
C ALA A 170 27.87 -21.26 -12.90
N TYR A 171 28.06 -20.52 -11.81
CA TYR A 171 28.72 -19.22 -11.82
C TYR A 171 29.87 -19.16 -10.81
N ARG A 172 31.06 -18.82 -11.30
CA ARG A 172 32.23 -18.51 -10.46
C ARG A 172 32.31 -17.00 -10.27
N TYR A 173 32.30 -16.54 -9.03
CA TYR A 173 32.41 -15.11 -8.74
C TYR A 173 33.79 -14.56 -9.14
N GLN A 174 33.81 -13.31 -9.58
CA GLN A 174 35.02 -12.59 -9.94
C GLN A 174 35.74 -12.08 -8.70
N VAL A 175 34.98 -11.64 -7.69
CA VAL A 175 35.53 -11.29 -6.38
C VAL A 175 36.06 -12.52 -5.64
N ASN A 176 37.19 -12.35 -4.95
CA ASN A 176 37.72 -13.33 -4.01
C ASN A 176 37.51 -12.82 -2.58
N LEU A 177 36.72 -13.53 -1.79
CA LEU A 177 36.24 -13.09 -0.48
C LEU A 177 37.35 -12.91 0.56
N ASP A 178 38.48 -13.61 0.41
CA ASP A 178 39.62 -13.50 1.33
C ASP A 178 40.43 -12.20 1.12
N ASN A 179 40.20 -11.47 0.03
CA ASN A 179 41.05 -10.35 -0.41
C ASN A 179 40.31 -9.01 -0.54
N VAL A 180 39.15 -8.85 0.10
CA VAL A 180 38.37 -7.60 0.05
C VAL A 180 38.86 -6.61 1.13
N THR A 181 39.68 -5.66 0.71
CA THR A 181 40.28 -4.64 1.61
C THR A 181 39.83 -3.21 1.33
N GLU A 182 39.34 -2.92 0.13
CA GLU A 182 39.02 -1.56 -0.35
C GLU A 182 37.76 -1.60 -1.24
N PRO A 183 36.97 -0.51 -1.31
CA PRO A 183 37.04 0.69 -0.45
C PRO A 183 36.50 0.44 0.97
N VAL A 184 35.90 -0.74 1.19
CA VAL A 184 35.45 -1.23 2.49
C VAL A 184 36.19 -2.54 2.76
N ALA A 185 36.90 -2.63 3.88
CA ALA A 185 37.52 -3.87 4.29
C ALA A 185 36.46 -4.83 4.83
N VAL A 186 36.32 -5.99 4.21
CA VAL A 186 35.33 -7.01 4.57
C VAL A 186 36.06 -8.31 4.85
N SER A 187 36.29 -8.60 6.13
CA SER A 187 36.94 -9.84 6.55
C SER A 187 35.97 -11.01 6.39
N TYR A 188 36.28 -11.97 5.52
CA TYR A 188 35.50 -13.20 5.39
C TYR A 188 35.50 -14.01 6.69
N ASP A 189 34.31 -14.40 7.13
CA ASP A 189 34.10 -15.32 8.25
C ASP A 189 33.11 -16.41 7.83
N GLY A 190 33.61 -17.63 7.63
CA GLY A 190 32.78 -18.75 7.18
C GLY A 190 31.72 -19.20 8.20
N ASP A 191 31.81 -18.78 9.48
CA ASP A 191 30.80 -19.06 10.49
C ASP A 191 29.63 -18.07 10.44
N LEU A 192 29.74 -16.97 9.70
CA LEU A 192 28.63 -16.04 9.46
C LEU A 192 27.78 -16.49 8.28
N THR A 193 26.49 -16.18 8.34
CA THR A 193 25.58 -16.37 7.21
C THR A 193 26.00 -15.47 6.05
N HIS A 194 26.04 -16.03 4.86
CA HIS A 194 26.27 -15.33 3.60
C HIS A 194 25.01 -15.36 2.76
N ARG A 195 24.82 -14.29 1.99
CA ARG A 195 23.78 -14.18 0.96
C ARG A 195 24.42 -13.98 -0.39
N VAL A 196 23.98 -14.75 -1.37
CA VAL A 196 24.22 -14.49 -2.80
C VAL A 196 22.92 -14.09 -3.46
N THR A 197 23.01 -13.21 -4.44
CA THR A 197 21.86 -12.73 -5.21
C THR A 197 22.12 -12.81 -6.70
N ILE A 198 21.07 -13.07 -7.47
CA ILE A 198 21.05 -12.96 -8.93
C ILE A 198 20.05 -11.87 -9.31
N GLU A 199 20.41 -11.02 -10.26
CA GLU A 199 19.48 -10.15 -10.97
C GLU A 199 19.64 -10.35 -12.50
N LEU A 200 18.55 -10.69 -13.16
CA LEU A 200 18.45 -10.86 -14.61
C LEU A 200 17.43 -9.87 -15.16
N GLN A 201 17.84 -9.07 -16.14
CA GLN A 201 16.93 -8.31 -16.99
C GLN A 201 16.98 -8.90 -18.41
N GLN A 202 15.84 -9.36 -18.92
CA GLN A 202 15.74 -9.91 -20.28
C GLN A 202 14.52 -9.35 -21.00
N GLY A 203 14.76 -8.51 -22.02
CA GLY A 203 13.70 -7.86 -22.78
C GLY A 203 12.70 -7.14 -21.86
N SER A 204 11.47 -7.64 -21.81
CA SER A 204 10.36 -7.06 -21.05
C SER A 204 10.15 -7.65 -19.65
N TYR A 205 10.94 -8.63 -19.21
CA TYR A 205 10.80 -9.23 -17.88
C TYR A 205 12.12 -9.19 -17.11
N ALA A 206 11.99 -9.34 -15.79
CA ALA A 206 13.10 -9.48 -14.87
C ALA A 206 12.91 -10.70 -13.97
N ALA A 207 14.00 -11.20 -13.44
CA ALA A 207 14.00 -12.28 -12.46
C ALA A 207 15.06 -12.01 -11.39
N ASN A 208 14.73 -12.28 -10.14
CA ASN A 208 15.66 -12.25 -9.02
C ASN A 208 15.71 -13.64 -8.37
N ALA A 209 16.78 -13.88 -7.63
CA ALA A 209 16.92 -15.02 -6.74
C ALA A 209 17.94 -14.68 -5.66
N HIS A 210 17.78 -15.27 -4.49
CA HIS A 210 18.75 -15.20 -3.41
C HIS A 210 18.97 -16.58 -2.78
N TYR A 211 20.07 -16.74 -2.03
CA TYR A 211 20.36 -17.95 -1.26
C TYR A 211 21.21 -17.59 -0.05
N ASP A 212 20.70 -17.98 1.11
CA ASP A 212 21.35 -17.77 2.40
C ASP A 212 21.94 -19.08 2.89
N TRP A 213 23.22 -19.06 3.30
CA TRP A 213 23.89 -20.24 3.84
C TRP A 213 25.05 -19.87 4.75
N GLN A 214 25.44 -20.78 5.63
CA GLN A 214 26.67 -20.68 6.41
C GLN A 214 27.80 -21.46 5.71
N PRO A 215 28.86 -20.81 5.20
CA PRO A 215 29.93 -21.49 4.46
C PRO A 215 30.66 -22.60 5.24
N SER A 216 30.86 -22.45 6.55
CA SER A 216 31.63 -23.40 7.37
C SER A 216 30.94 -24.76 7.54
N SER A 217 29.62 -24.79 7.45
CA SER A 217 28.80 -26.00 7.67
C SER A 217 28.00 -26.43 6.44
N GLY A 218 27.77 -25.53 5.49
CA GLY A 218 26.83 -25.72 4.38
C GLY A 218 25.36 -25.68 4.80
N ALA A 219 25.06 -25.26 6.04
CA ALA A 219 23.71 -25.18 6.54
C ALA A 219 22.94 -24.01 5.90
N ILE A 220 21.68 -24.26 5.57
CA ILE A 220 20.69 -23.27 5.09
C ILE A 220 19.58 -23.01 6.12
N ASP A 221 19.44 -23.90 7.09
CA ASP A 221 18.46 -23.83 8.16
C ASP A 221 19.18 -23.75 9.52
N GLY A 222 18.55 -23.10 10.49
CA GLY A 222 19.11 -22.98 11.84
C GLY A 222 20.39 -22.15 11.91
N ILE A 223 20.59 -21.28 10.92
CA ILE A 223 21.67 -20.27 10.85
C ILE A 223 21.11 -18.91 11.29
N ALA A 224 21.99 -17.93 11.52
CA ALA A 224 21.54 -16.56 11.76
C ALA A 224 20.92 -15.97 10.49
N SER A 225 19.81 -15.25 10.61
CA SER A 225 19.12 -14.62 9.49
C SER A 225 18.84 -13.15 9.77
N ARG A 226 18.39 -12.43 8.74
CA ARG A 226 17.84 -11.07 8.83
C ARG A 226 16.65 -10.96 7.89
N ASP A 227 15.66 -11.80 8.15
CA ASP A 227 14.38 -11.85 7.43
C ASP A 227 13.29 -11.17 8.26
N VAL A 228 12.97 -9.91 7.92
CA VAL A 228 12.24 -8.99 8.82
C VAL A 228 10.86 -8.60 8.30
N VAL A 229 10.71 -8.48 6.98
CA VAL A 229 9.47 -8.05 6.31
C VAL A 229 9.26 -8.92 5.07
N ARG A 230 8.01 -9.12 4.69
CA ARG A 230 7.62 -9.85 3.47
C ARG A 230 6.90 -8.94 2.48
N ILE A 231 7.07 -9.17 1.19
CA ILE A 231 6.56 -8.28 0.14
C ILE A 231 5.03 -8.22 0.10
N GLU A 232 4.34 -9.26 0.59
CA GLU A 232 2.88 -9.30 0.66
C GLU A 232 2.31 -8.20 1.57
N ALA A 233 3.04 -7.79 2.61
CA ALA A 233 2.64 -6.64 3.43
C ALA A 233 2.72 -5.34 2.63
N CYS A 234 3.71 -5.20 1.75
CA CYS A 234 3.87 -4.04 0.88
C CYS A 234 2.74 -3.97 -0.18
N TYR A 235 2.32 -5.12 -0.71
CA TYR A 235 1.25 -5.23 -1.71
C TYR A 235 -0.15 -4.90 -1.18
N ALA A 236 -0.32 -4.73 0.14
CA ALA A 236 -1.54 -4.14 0.69
C ALA A 236 -1.77 -2.70 0.17
N CYS A 237 -0.69 -1.99 -0.19
CA CYS A 237 -0.74 -0.62 -0.73
C CYS A 237 -0.15 -0.51 -2.14
N HIS A 238 0.87 -1.30 -2.45
CA HIS A 238 1.63 -1.20 -3.69
C HIS A 238 1.10 -2.09 -4.80
N GLN A 239 0.79 -1.48 -5.95
CA GLN A 239 0.78 -2.20 -7.21
C GLN A 239 2.16 -2.85 -7.44
N PRO A 240 2.24 -4.14 -7.84
CA PRO A 240 3.52 -4.85 -7.94
C PRO A 240 4.57 -4.13 -8.79
N ASP A 241 4.16 -3.57 -9.93
CA ASP A 241 5.04 -2.80 -10.83
C ASP A 241 5.68 -1.57 -10.16
N SER A 242 5.04 -1.01 -9.13
CA SER A 242 5.58 0.16 -8.41
C SER A 242 6.79 -0.19 -7.53
N LEU A 243 6.98 -1.48 -7.21
CA LEU A 243 8.13 -2.00 -6.48
C LEU A 243 9.17 -2.67 -7.40
N ALA A 244 8.92 -2.71 -8.71
CA ALA A 244 9.89 -3.14 -9.71
C ALA A 244 10.90 -2.01 -9.99
N LEU A 245 11.82 -1.81 -9.06
CA LEU A 245 12.72 -0.65 -9.01
C LEU A 245 13.92 -0.79 -9.96
N HIS A 246 14.65 0.31 -10.14
CA HIS A 246 15.86 0.39 -10.99
C HIS A 246 15.63 -0.05 -12.44
N GLY A 247 14.51 0.39 -13.03
CA GLY A 247 14.13 0.04 -14.40
C GLY A 247 13.44 -1.31 -14.53
N GLY A 248 12.90 -1.86 -13.42
CA GLY A 248 12.16 -3.12 -13.41
C GLY A 248 12.99 -4.34 -13.01
N ARG A 249 14.30 -4.20 -12.83
CA ARG A 249 15.22 -5.34 -12.69
C ARG A 249 15.37 -5.89 -11.27
N ARG A 250 14.90 -5.15 -10.26
CA ARG A 250 14.98 -5.52 -8.84
C ARG A 250 13.57 -5.63 -8.28
N LEU A 251 13.23 -6.83 -7.81
CA LEU A 251 11.90 -7.25 -7.42
C LEU A 251 11.88 -7.76 -5.97
N ASP A 252 12.85 -8.60 -5.62
CA ASP A 252 12.88 -9.32 -4.34
C ASP A 252 13.49 -8.43 -3.24
N LEU A 253 12.90 -8.48 -2.03
CA LEU A 253 13.38 -7.68 -0.89
C LEU A 253 14.80 -8.07 -0.47
N GLU A 254 15.16 -9.32 -0.66
CA GLU A 254 16.48 -9.84 -0.33
C GLU A 254 17.58 -9.28 -1.23
N ASN A 255 17.25 -9.02 -2.51
CA ASN A 255 18.11 -8.30 -3.42
C ASN A 255 18.28 -6.85 -2.97
N CYS A 256 17.20 -6.18 -2.57
CA CYS A 256 17.24 -4.81 -2.04
C CYS A 256 18.15 -4.73 -0.81
N ALA A 257 17.93 -5.58 0.20
CA ALA A 257 18.69 -5.59 1.44
C ALA A 257 20.17 -5.96 1.27
N SER A 258 20.53 -6.64 0.17
CA SER A 258 21.93 -6.97 -0.15
C SER A 258 22.73 -5.78 -0.68
N CYS A 259 22.08 -4.75 -1.25
CA CYS A 259 22.73 -3.54 -1.78
C CYS A 259 22.44 -2.28 -0.95
N HIS A 260 21.22 -2.14 -0.42
CA HIS A 260 20.85 -1.03 0.45
C HIS A 260 21.36 -1.28 1.88
N THR A 261 22.69 -1.29 2.02
CA THR A 261 23.40 -1.58 3.27
C THR A 261 23.61 -0.31 4.11
N GLN A 262 23.96 -0.49 5.38
CA GLN A 262 24.16 0.61 6.32
C GLN A 262 25.21 1.65 5.89
N THR A 263 26.21 1.23 5.13
CA THR A 263 27.27 2.11 4.63
C THR A 263 26.92 2.78 3.31
N SER A 264 25.76 2.45 2.71
CA SER A 264 25.39 2.92 1.39
C SER A 264 24.64 4.25 1.43
N GLY A 265 24.95 5.15 0.50
CA GLY A 265 24.30 6.46 0.39
C GLY A 265 24.53 7.16 -0.94
N ASP A 266 23.84 8.28 -1.10
CA ASP A 266 23.84 9.12 -2.30
C ASP A 266 24.76 10.33 -2.10
N PRO A 267 25.88 10.44 -2.85
CA PRO A 267 26.82 11.55 -2.68
C PRO A 267 26.22 12.91 -3.07
N GLU A 268 25.26 12.96 -4.00
CA GLU A 268 24.66 14.21 -4.44
C GLU A 268 23.70 14.82 -3.40
N SER A 269 23.03 14.00 -2.59
CA SER A 269 22.17 14.48 -1.50
C SER A 269 22.83 14.43 -0.13
N GLY A 270 23.85 13.58 0.05
CA GLY A 270 24.43 13.23 1.34
C GLY A 270 23.56 12.29 2.18
N ASN A 271 22.44 11.81 1.64
CA ASN A 271 21.53 10.95 2.38
C ASN A 271 21.93 9.47 2.30
N LEU A 272 21.68 8.74 3.39
CA LEU A 272 21.79 7.29 3.41
C LEU A 272 20.75 6.66 2.49
N VAL A 273 21.13 5.57 1.84
CA VAL A 273 20.22 4.66 1.14
C VAL A 273 20.22 3.28 1.81
N ASP A 274 20.56 3.19 3.08
CA ASP A 274 20.33 2.00 3.90
C ASP A 274 18.86 1.55 3.82
N TRP A 275 18.61 0.25 3.72
CA TRP A 275 17.28 -0.31 3.51
C TRP A 275 16.28 0.16 4.57
N THR A 276 16.69 0.13 5.84
CA THR A 276 15.84 0.50 6.98
C THR A 276 15.59 2.01 6.98
N TYR A 277 16.65 2.80 6.87
CA TYR A 277 16.55 4.27 6.83
C TYR A 277 15.69 4.75 5.66
N MET A 278 16.01 4.28 4.45
CA MET A 278 15.39 4.71 3.20
C MET A 278 13.90 4.41 3.21
N VAL A 279 13.49 3.19 3.52
CA VAL A 279 12.07 2.81 3.51
C VAL A 279 11.29 3.64 4.53
N HIS A 280 11.79 3.79 5.75
CA HIS A 280 11.14 4.63 6.76
C HIS A 280 11.05 6.11 6.33
N ALA A 281 12.14 6.67 5.79
CA ALA A 281 12.18 8.07 5.38
C ALA A 281 11.25 8.36 4.19
N ILE A 282 11.17 7.45 3.22
CA ILE A 282 10.22 7.51 2.09
C ILE A 282 8.78 7.55 2.61
N HIS A 283 8.40 6.62 3.49
CA HIS A 283 7.02 6.52 3.98
C HIS A 283 6.68 7.59 5.00
N LYS A 284 7.65 8.17 5.70
CA LYS A 284 7.40 9.37 6.51
C LYS A 284 7.03 10.57 5.65
N GLY A 285 7.57 10.64 4.43
CA GLY A 285 7.11 11.50 3.35
C GLY A 285 6.98 12.97 3.72
N GLN A 286 5.85 13.59 3.35
CA GLN A 286 5.52 14.97 3.67
C GLN A 286 5.43 15.25 5.18
N ASP A 287 5.23 14.22 5.99
CA ASP A 287 5.11 14.34 7.44
C ASP A 287 6.48 14.23 8.14
N ARG A 288 7.58 14.10 7.40
CA ARG A 288 8.94 14.07 7.96
C ARG A 288 9.41 15.47 8.31
N HIS A 289 9.64 15.71 9.60
CA HIS A 289 9.98 17.02 10.15
C HIS A 289 11.15 16.93 11.13
N SER A 290 11.88 18.03 11.26
CA SER A 290 12.97 18.20 12.22
C SER A 290 12.71 19.40 13.14
N THR A 291 13.40 19.47 14.27
CA THR A 291 13.36 20.65 15.14
C THR A 291 14.41 21.67 14.71
N SER A 292 14.03 22.94 14.57
CA SER A 292 14.95 24.01 14.13
C SER A 292 14.72 25.33 14.84
N ALA A 293 15.82 26.03 15.14
CA ALA A 293 15.80 27.36 15.75
C ALA A 293 15.40 28.44 14.74
N ASP A 294 15.52 28.14 13.45
CA ASP A 294 15.23 29.05 12.34
C ASP A 294 13.76 29.00 11.90
N SER A 295 12.96 28.10 12.50
CA SER A 295 11.50 28.04 12.28
C SER A 295 10.74 28.81 13.36
N GLU A 296 9.73 29.59 12.95
CA GLU A 296 8.83 30.31 13.88
C GLU A 296 8.08 29.38 14.83
N THR A 297 7.81 28.13 14.40
CA THR A 297 7.11 27.12 15.21
C THR A 297 8.07 26.20 15.97
N GLY A 298 9.38 26.33 15.76
CA GLY A 298 10.40 25.38 16.23
C GLY A 298 10.47 24.08 15.42
N VAL A 299 9.61 23.90 14.41
CA VAL A 299 9.56 22.70 13.56
C VAL A 299 9.76 23.09 12.10
N MET A 300 10.61 22.36 11.37
CA MET A 300 10.82 22.53 9.94
C MET A 300 10.56 21.23 9.18
N SER A 301 10.14 21.35 7.92
CA SER A 301 10.09 20.21 6.99
C SER A 301 11.50 19.62 6.83
N ALA A 302 11.60 18.29 6.76
CA ALA A 302 12.87 17.58 6.56
C ALA A 302 12.69 16.45 5.53
N PRO A 303 12.34 16.80 4.27
CA PRO A 303 12.02 15.82 3.24
C PRO A 303 13.25 14.97 2.93
N TYR A 304 13.04 13.67 2.73
CA TYR A 304 14.10 12.79 2.25
C TYR A 304 14.22 12.91 0.73
N LYS A 305 15.42 13.24 0.24
CA LYS A 305 15.69 13.43 -1.18
C LYS A 305 16.87 12.56 -1.62
N VAL A 306 16.76 11.93 -2.77
CA VAL A 306 17.84 11.19 -3.41
C VAL A 306 17.96 11.63 -4.86
N ILE A 307 19.19 11.81 -5.35
CA ILE A 307 19.46 12.10 -6.76
C ILE A 307 19.77 10.78 -7.46
N GLY A 308 18.83 10.34 -8.28
CA GLY A 308 18.86 9.05 -8.94
C GLY A 308 19.52 9.08 -10.32
N TYR A 309 19.22 8.02 -11.09
CA TYR A 309 19.76 7.81 -12.43
C TYR A 309 19.60 9.04 -13.34
N GLY A 310 20.71 9.50 -13.94
CA GLY A 310 20.71 10.62 -14.87
C GLY A 310 20.50 12.00 -14.23
N GLY A 311 20.68 12.13 -12.90
CA GLY A 311 20.47 13.38 -12.17
C GLY A 311 19.01 13.65 -11.82
N GLY A 312 18.15 12.62 -11.82
CA GLY A 312 16.74 12.75 -11.47
C GLY A 312 16.56 13.02 -9.98
N VAL A 313 15.95 14.15 -9.62
CA VAL A 313 15.64 14.47 -8.22
C VAL A 313 14.41 13.67 -7.77
N HIS A 314 14.58 12.78 -6.80
CA HIS A 314 13.49 12.07 -6.13
C HIS A 314 13.20 12.74 -4.79
N ASP A 315 12.21 13.64 -4.77
CA ASP A 315 11.76 14.31 -3.55
C ASP A 315 10.63 13.53 -2.87
N TYR A 316 10.98 12.72 -1.86
CA TYR A 316 10.01 11.94 -1.12
C TYR A 316 9.19 12.77 -0.13
N GLY A 317 9.47 14.06 0.02
CA GLY A 317 8.54 15.00 0.67
C GLY A 317 7.17 15.10 -0.03
N GLN A 318 7.05 14.56 -1.25
CA GLN A 318 5.78 14.46 -1.98
C GLN A 318 4.97 13.19 -1.63
N VAL A 319 5.54 12.25 -0.85
CA VAL A 319 4.84 11.02 -0.44
C VAL A 319 3.78 11.36 0.61
N MET A 320 2.57 10.86 0.39
CA MET A 320 1.40 11.04 1.26
C MET A 320 1.02 9.68 1.84
N TYR A 321 1.65 9.28 2.95
CA TYR A 321 1.37 7.98 3.56
C TYR A 321 -0.12 7.88 3.97
N PRO A 322 -0.83 6.82 3.55
CA PRO A 322 -2.28 6.77 3.68
C PRO A 322 -2.78 6.43 5.08
N GLN A 323 -1.95 5.78 5.93
CA GLN A 323 -2.40 5.27 7.21
C GLN A 323 -2.57 6.34 8.28
N LYS A 324 -3.63 6.18 9.08
CA LYS A 324 -3.90 6.95 10.27
C LYS A 324 -4.39 6.05 11.40
N PRO A 325 -3.66 5.99 12.52
CA PRO A 325 -2.37 6.66 12.78
C PRO A 325 -1.22 6.05 11.97
N MET A 326 -0.24 6.87 11.57
CA MET A 326 0.98 6.38 10.89
C MET A 326 1.92 5.59 11.81
N ALA A 327 1.70 5.62 13.13
CA ALA A 327 2.52 4.90 14.11
C ALA A 327 2.19 3.41 14.22
N ASP A 328 1.34 2.86 13.34
CA ASP A 328 1.06 1.43 13.30
C ASP A 328 2.15 0.68 12.51
N CYS A 329 3.13 0.16 13.24
CA CYS A 329 4.25 -0.59 12.66
C CYS A 329 3.80 -1.88 11.95
N SER A 330 2.61 -2.42 12.29
CA SER A 330 2.13 -3.70 11.76
C SER A 330 1.76 -3.65 10.27
N ALA A 331 1.66 -2.44 9.70
CA ALA A 331 1.50 -2.23 8.26
C ALA A 331 2.58 -2.92 7.42
N CYS A 332 3.81 -2.97 7.93
CA CYS A 332 4.95 -3.63 7.30
C CYS A 332 5.48 -4.77 8.17
N HIS A 333 5.56 -4.57 9.49
CA HIS A 333 6.10 -5.54 10.44
C HIS A 333 5.04 -6.52 10.91
N VAL A 334 4.65 -7.40 10.01
CA VAL A 334 3.67 -8.47 10.28
C VAL A 334 4.25 -9.50 11.23
N THR A 335 3.44 -9.94 12.20
CA THR A 335 3.80 -10.98 13.17
C THR A 335 2.81 -12.15 13.09
N GLY A 336 3.14 -13.28 13.73
CA GLY A 336 2.27 -14.44 13.79
C GLY A 336 2.58 -15.52 12.75
N GLU A 337 1.57 -16.32 12.40
CA GLU A 337 1.75 -17.47 11.50
C GLU A 337 2.14 -17.03 10.09
N GLY A 338 3.27 -17.54 9.58
CA GLY A 338 3.82 -17.17 8.27
C GLY A 338 4.52 -15.80 8.23
N ALA A 339 4.81 -15.21 9.39
CA ALA A 339 5.71 -14.05 9.48
C ALA A 339 7.17 -14.46 9.21
N PRO A 340 8.00 -13.52 8.72
CA PRO A 340 9.45 -13.67 8.62
C PRO A 340 10.13 -14.18 9.89
N ALA A 341 11.25 -14.90 9.76
CA ALA A 341 11.91 -15.55 10.90
C ALA A 341 12.38 -14.55 11.99
N ASP A 342 12.76 -13.35 11.57
CA ASP A 342 13.24 -12.25 12.40
C ASP A 342 12.24 -11.08 12.43
N ALA A 343 10.94 -11.35 12.25
CA ALA A 343 9.89 -10.34 12.20
C ALA A 343 9.87 -9.43 13.44
N ASP A 344 10.31 -9.92 14.60
CA ASP A 344 10.35 -9.14 15.85
C ASP A 344 11.56 -8.19 15.95
N LEU A 345 12.44 -8.13 14.95
CA LEU A 345 13.66 -7.33 15.03
C LEU A 345 13.40 -5.82 15.22
N TRP A 346 12.28 -5.30 14.72
CA TRP A 346 11.89 -3.90 14.93
C TRP A 346 11.63 -3.55 16.41
N GLN A 347 11.39 -4.57 17.24
CA GLN A 347 11.14 -4.46 18.68
C GLN A 347 12.43 -4.48 19.52
N ALA A 348 13.59 -4.72 18.89
CA ALA A 348 14.83 -5.00 19.59
C ALA A 348 15.53 -3.76 20.17
N ASP A 349 15.10 -2.53 19.80
CA ASP A 349 15.74 -1.27 20.20
C ASP A 349 17.28 -1.26 19.94
N GLN A 350 17.72 -1.80 18.79
CA GLN A 350 19.16 -1.96 18.47
C GLN A 350 19.69 -0.92 17.46
N ASN A 351 18.94 -0.57 16.42
CA ASN A 351 19.44 0.26 15.33
C ASN A 351 18.86 1.68 15.37
N PRO A 352 19.63 2.73 15.74
CA PRO A 352 19.13 4.10 15.77
C PRO A 352 18.76 4.66 14.39
N LEU A 353 19.34 4.17 13.28
CA LEU A 353 18.97 4.61 11.93
C LEU A 353 17.52 4.28 11.58
N ALA A 354 16.96 3.23 12.19
CA ALA A 354 15.54 2.91 12.05
C ALA A 354 14.66 4.06 12.56
N CYS A 355 15.05 4.67 13.69
CA CYS A 355 14.38 5.81 14.30
C CYS A 355 14.59 7.09 13.48
N VAL A 356 15.84 7.38 13.11
CA VAL A 356 16.25 8.60 12.37
C VAL A 356 15.60 8.67 10.98
N GLY A 357 15.34 7.53 10.35
CA GLY A 357 14.58 7.45 9.09
C GLY A 357 13.25 8.21 9.18
N CYS A 358 12.49 8.03 10.26
CA CYS A 358 11.21 8.73 10.48
C CYS A 358 11.34 10.05 11.24
N HIS A 359 12.21 10.11 12.25
CA HIS A 359 12.22 11.17 13.25
C HIS A 359 13.34 12.19 13.08
N THR A 360 14.19 12.03 12.07
CA THR A 360 15.46 12.77 11.90
C THR A 360 16.40 12.56 13.09
N ASP A 361 17.58 13.15 13.00
CA ASP A 361 18.60 13.19 14.04
C ASP A 361 18.37 14.34 15.04
N VAL A 362 17.38 15.20 14.79
CA VAL A 362 16.94 16.27 15.68
C VAL A 362 15.40 16.20 15.83
N PRO A 363 14.89 15.18 16.54
CA PRO A 363 13.46 14.86 16.55
C PRO A 363 12.59 15.96 17.15
N HIS A 364 11.29 15.91 16.88
CA HIS A 364 10.32 16.87 17.41
C HIS A 364 10.36 16.94 18.94
N GLY A 365 10.39 18.16 19.49
CA GLY A 365 10.44 18.40 20.93
C GLY A 365 11.84 18.30 21.56
N SER A 366 12.85 17.98 20.76
CA SER A 366 14.25 18.06 21.18
C SER A 366 14.76 19.51 21.19
N LYS A 367 16.02 19.72 21.63
CA LYS A 367 16.62 21.06 21.58
C LYS A 367 17.09 21.37 20.16
N PRO A 368 16.71 22.53 19.59
CA PRO A 368 17.19 22.92 18.26
C PRO A 368 18.71 22.89 18.16
N GLY A 369 19.23 22.28 17.09
CA GLY A 369 20.65 22.19 16.79
C GLY A 369 21.43 21.16 17.62
N GLN A 370 20.76 20.34 18.44
CA GLN A 370 21.37 19.20 19.12
C GLN A 370 21.06 17.91 18.35
N VAL A 371 22.10 17.28 17.80
CA VAL A 371 22.03 15.98 17.12
C VAL A 371 21.94 14.86 18.16
N TYR A 372 21.09 13.88 17.89
CA TYR A 372 20.89 12.66 18.69
C TYR A 372 21.05 11.43 17.79
N ASP A 373 22.24 10.84 17.85
CA ASP A 373 22.70 9.69 17.10
C ASP A 373 22.48 8.37 17.85
N ASN A 374 22.57 8.39 19.18
CA ASN A 374 22.27 7.21 20.02
C ASN A 374 20.87 7.24 20.65
N CYS A 375 19.82 7.06 19.85
CA CYS A 375 18.42 7.09 20.31
C CYS A 375 18.14 6.05 21.42
N THR A 376 18.69 4.85 21.25
CA THR A 376 18.42 3.65 22.07
C THR A 376 19.02 3.75 23.47
N SER A 377 20.01 4.64 23.69
CA SER A 377 20.49 4.98 25.03
C SER A 377 19.41 5.55 25.96
N CYS A 378 18.43 6.25 25.39
CA CYS A 378 17.32 6.87 26.12
C CYS A 378 16.01 6.11 25.92
N HIS A 379 15.72 5.74 24.68
CA HIS A 379 14.49 5.09 24.23
C HIS A 379 14.67 3.58 24.21
N ASN A 380 14.48 2.96 25.37
CA ASN A 380 14.45 1.52 25.53
C ASN A 380 13.49 1.13 26.66
N VAL A 381 13.16 -0.15 26.77
CA VAL A 381 12.18 -0.66 27.74
C VAL A 381 12.51 -0.23 29.19
N GLU A 382 13.76 -0.34 29.61
CA GLU A 382 14.23 0.02 30.96
C GLU A 382 14.69 1.48 31.09
N GLY A 383 14.62 2.24 30.00
CA GLY A 383 15.23 3.55 29.86
C GLY A 383 14.49 4.64 30.63
N TYR A 384 15.05 5.85 30.62
CA TYR A 384 14.33 7.01 31.14
C TYR A 384 13.19 7.42 30.20
N ALA A 385 13.45 7.45 28.89
CA ALA A 385 12.43 7.67 27.87
C ALA A 385 11.81 6.32 27.47
N ARG A 386 10.61 6.36 26.90
CA ARG A 386 9.90 5.16 26.44
C ARG A 386 10.61 4.50 25.27
N GLY A 387 10.62 3.16 25.25
CA GLY A 387 11.01 2.40 24.06
C GLY A 387 10.04 2.65 22.89
N ALA A 388 10.45 2.27 21.68
CA ALA A 388 9.66 2.54 20.47
C ALA A 388 8.29 1.83 20.49
N ILE A 389 8.24 0.57 20.95
CA ILE A 389 6.99 -0.20 21.09
C ILE A 389 6.00 0.50 22.01
N GLU A 390 6.49 0.97 23.17
CA GLU A 390 5.66 1.66 24.15
C GLU A 390 5.13 2.98 23.58
N ALA A 391 5.99 3.81 23.00
CA ALA A 391 5.59 5.12 22.46
C ALA A 391 4.65 5.02 21.25
N HIS A 392 4.90 4.11 20.31
CA HIS A 392 4.00 3.86 19.17
C HIS A 392 2.72 3.14 19.60
N GLY A 393 2.82 2.26 20.60
CA GLY A 393 1.67 1.65 21.29
C GLY A 393 0.75 2.71 21.89
N ASP A 394 1.31 3.70 22.59
CA ASP A 394 0.56 4.82 23.15
C ASP A 394 -0.15 5.65 22.07
N ALA A 395 0.53 5.92 20.94
CA ALA A 395 -0.04 6.71 19.84
C ALA A 395 -1.20 6.00 19.12
N THR A 396 -1.20 4.67 19.13
CA THR A 396 -2.20 3.82 18.47
C THR A 396 -3.31 3.37 19.43
N ALA A 397 -3.09 3.45 20.74
CA ALA A 397 -4.03 2.98 21.76
C ALA A 397 -5.41 3.66 21.72
N PRO A 398 -5.55 4.99 21.56
CA PRO A 398 -6.87 5.62 21.47
C PRO A 398 -7.77 5.04 20.39
N TYR A 399 -7.18 4.66 19.25
CA TYR A 399 -7.91 4.05 18.14
C TYR A 399 -8.39 2.64 18.47
N ARG A 400 -7.49 1.77 18.96
CA ARG A 400 -7.83 0.40 19.38
C ARG A 400 -8.88 0.36 20.50
N MET A 401 -8.79 1.31 21.43
CA MET A 401 -9.77 1.41 22.52
C MET A 401 -11.12 1.90 22.01
N ALA A 402 -11.14 2.92 21.15
CA ALA A 402 -12.38 3.43 20.57
C ALA A 402 -13.09 2.42 19.67
N GLU A 403 -12.34 1.54 18.98
CA GLU A 403 -12.90 0.45 18.18
C GLU A 403 -13.76 -0.51 19.01
N GLN A 404 -13.50 -0.64 20.31
CA GLN A 404 -14.26 -1.50 21.21
C GLN A 404 -15.51 -0.82 21.79
N TYR A 405 -15.71 0.46 21.53
CA TYR A 405 -16.87 1.21 22.00
C TYR A 405 -18.04 1.03 21.04
N SER A 406 -19.26 1.05 21.59
CA SER A 406 -20.49 0.85 20.81
C SER A 406 -21.55 1.85 21.21
N THR A 407 -22.71 1.79 20.54
CA THR A 407 -23.88 2.58 20.85
C THR A 407 -25.10 1.71 21.09
N GLN A 408 -26.00 2.21 21.92
CA GLN A 408 -27.30 1.60 22.16
C GLN A 408 -28.39 2.62 21.90
N PHE A 409 -29.25 2.31 20.93
CA PHE A 409 -30.45 3.06 20.65
C PHE A 409 -31.66 2.44 21.34
N SER A 410 -32.59 3.28 21.81
CA SER A 410 -33.87 2.83 22.37
C SER A 410 -34.96 3.89 22.18
N ASN A 411 -36.20 3.57 22.54
CA ASN A 411 -37.34 4.49 22.48
C ASN A 411 -37.51 5.20 21.12
N ILE A 412 -37.21 4.49 20.04
CA ILE A 412 -37.31 4.99 18.68
C ILE A 412 -38.79 5.10 18.30
N ALA A 413 -39.26 6.31 18.03
CA ALA A 413 -40.67 6.58 17.74
C ALA A 413 -40.83 7.82 16.84
N ILE A 414 -41.92 7.87 16.06
CA ILE A 414 -42.35 9.08 15.37
C ILE A 414 -43.62 9.59 16.03
N THR A 415 -43.57 10.83 16.52
CA THR A 415 -44.73 11.52 17.09
C THR A 415 -44.90 12.86 16.40
N ASP A 416 -46.11 13.17 15.93
CA ASP A 416 -46.43 14.41 15.21
C ASP A 416 -45.47 14.71 14.03
N GLY A 417 -45.01 13.66 13.34
CA GLY A 417 -44.11 13.77 12.20
C GLY A 417 -42.64 14.02 12.55
N VAL A 418 -42.24 13.87 13.82
CA VAL A 418 -40.87 14.01 14.29
C VAL A 418 -40.35 12.68 14.82
N LEU A 419 -39.21 12.23 14.31
CA LEU A 419 -38.50 11.05 14.82
C LEU A 419 -37.77 11.43 16.12
N SER A 420 -37.94 10.62 17.15
CA SER A 420 -37.20 10.70 18.40
C SER A 420 -36.60 9.36 18.75
N PHE A 421 -35.45 9.37 19.41
CA PHE A 421 -34.79 8.17 19.93
C PHE A 421 -33.88 8.54 21.10
N ASP A 422 -33.64 7.56 21.96
CA ASP A 422 -32.64 7.63 23.01
C ASP A 422 -31.35 6.98 22.53
N LEU A 423 -30.20 7.55 22.91
CA LEU A 423 -28.87 7.06 22.58
C LEU A 423 -28.01 6.99 23.85
N LYS A 424 -27.32 5.85 24.01
CA LYS A 424 -26.18 5.70 24.91
C LYS A 424 -24.93 5.37 24.11
N VAL A 425 -23.81 5.94 24.51
CA VAL A 425 -22.47 5.48 24.09
C VAL A 425 -21.99 4.51 25.17
N LEU A 426 -21.46 3.37 24.77
CA LEU A 426 -21.03 2.29 25.67
C LEU A 426 -19.53 2.04 25.52
N ASP A 427 -18.86 1.79 26.64
CA ASP A 427 -17.46 1.31 26.63
C ASP A 427 -17.38 -0.18 26.26
N GLU A 428 -16.16 -0.73 26.19
CA GLU A 428 -15.89 -2.15 25.91
C GLU A 428 -16.68 -3.10 26.83
N ALA A 429 -16.91 -2.71 28.09
CA ALA A 429 -17.63 -3.51 29.07
C ALA A 429 -19.16 -3.32 29.02
N GLY A 430 -19.66 -2.51 28.09
CA GLY A 430 -21.08 -2.20 27.93
C GLY A 430 -21.62 -1.18 28.94
N ASN A 431 -20.75 -0.44 29.63
CA ASN A 431 -21.17 0.60 30.57
C ASN A 431 -21.40 1.93 29.83
N PRO A 432 -22.42 2.72 30.22
CA PRO A 432 -22.66 4.03 29.63
C PRO A 432 -21.52 5.04 29.87
N VAL A 433 -21.01 5.61 28.79
CA VAL A 433 -19.96 6.64 28.78
C VAL A 433 -20.55 8.00 29.17
N GLU A 434 -19.86 8.69 30.08
CA GLU A 434 -20.23 10.04 30.54
C GLU A 434 -20.10 11.09 29.42
N LYS A 435 -20.98 12.10 29.45
CA LYS A 435 -21.05 13.16 28.42
C LYS A 435 -19.75 13.96 28.26
N ASP A 436 -19.00 14.17 29.33
CA ASP A 436 -17.73 14.92 29.28
C ASP A 436 -16.61 14.15 28.56
N ARG A 437 -16.75 12.84 28.35
CA ARG A 437 -15.83 12.00 27.57
C ARG A 437 -16.18 11.91 26.09
N ILE A 438 -17.26 12.56 25.67
CA ILE A 438 -17.70 12.62 24.26
C ILE A 438 -17.18 13.92 23.66
N TYR A 439 -16.34 13.81 22.63
CA TYR A 439 -15.63 14.95 22.07
C TYR A 439 -16.53 15.83 21.19
N LYS A 440 -16.32 17.15 21.27
CA LYS A 440 -17.01 18.14 20.43
C LYS A 440 -16.12 19.33 20.11
N GLU A 441 -15.65 19.42 18.87
CA GLU A 441 -14.97 20.60 18.35
C GLU A 441 -15.15 20.74 16.84
N GLY A 442 -15.40 21.97 16.36
CA GLY A 442 -15.42 22.28 14.92
C GLY A 442 -16.35 21.38 14.11
N TYR A 443 -15.78 20.65 13.13
CA TYR A 443 -16.49 19.67 12.30
C TYR A 443 -16.69 18.31 12.99
N SER A 444 -16.00 18.04 14.10
CA SER A 444 -16.07 16.80 14.88
C SER A 444 -17.15 16.87 15.96
N LYS A 445 -18.33 17.38 15.62
CA LYS A 445 -19.48 17.29 16.52
C LYS A 445 -19.89 15.82 16.63
N PRO A 446 -20.30 15.32 17.81
CA PRO A 446 -20.85 13.99 17.91
C PRO A 446 -22.28 14.03 17.38
N TYR A 447 -22.58 13.25 16.35
CA TYR A 447 -23.92 13.24 15.77
C TYR A 447 -24.38 11.84 15.39
N VAL A 448 -25.70 11.70 15.25
CA VAL A 448 -26.33 10.56 14.59
C VAL A 448 -26.85 11.01 13.23
N VAL A 449 -26.47 10.31 12.17
CA VAL A 449 -27.04 10.52 10.83
C VAL A 449 -28.27 9.63 10.69
N VAL A 450 -29.44 10.24 10.54
CA VAL A 450 -30.68 9.51 10.23
C VAL A 450 -30.78 9.34 8.72
N SER A 451 -30.93 8.12 8.21
CA SER A 451 -31.11 7.85 6.78
C SER A 451 -32.24 6.87 6.53
N TRP A 452 -32.73 6.80 5.28
CA TRP A 452 -33.75 5.84 4.84
C TRP A 452 -33.51 5.45 3.39
N ASP A 453 -34.22 4.42 2.91
CA ASP A 453 -34.00 3.80 1.58
C ASP A 453 -32.51 3.46 1.39
N ILE A 454 -31.89 2.92 2.44
CA ILE A 454 -30.44 2.68 2.50
C ILE A 454 -29.99 1.57 1.55
N GLU A 455 -30.89 0.68 1.13
CA GLU A 455 -30.62 -0.32 0.10
C GLU A 455 -30.39 0.30 -1.29
N GLN A 456 -30.81 1.56 -1.47
CA GLN A 456 -30.68 2.31 -2.71
C GLN A 456 -29.39 3.17 -2.75
N ASP A 457 -29.53 4.49 -2.66
CA ASP A 457 -28.45 5.48 -2.75
C ASP A 457 -28.62 6.61 -1.70
N TYR A 458 -29.29 6.29 -0.58
CA TYR A 458 -29.57 7.20 0.53
C TYR A 458 -30.50 8.37 0.18
N PRO A 459 -31.00 9.14 1.17
CA PRO A 459 -31.95 10.22 0.90
C PRO A 459 -31.37 11.32 0.01
N ALA A 460 -32.18 11.83 -0.90
CA ALA A 460 -31.82 12.92 -1.81
C ALA A 460 -31.29 14.17 -1.08
N TYR A 461 -30.39 14.89 -1.71
CA TYR A 461 -29.82 16.14 -1.21
C TYR A 461 -30.76 17.33 -1.50
N GLN A 462 -31.80 17.46 -0.67
CA GLN A 462 -32.80 18.54 -0.75
C GLN A 462 -33.01 19.22 0.59
N GLU A 463 -33.56 20.44 0.60
CA GLU A 463 -33.84 21.15 1.85
C GLU A 463 -34.80 20.35 2.75
N GLY A 464 -34.46 20.21 4.02
CA GLY A 464 -35.18 19.39 5.00
C GLY A 464 -34.73 17.92 5.06
N ILE A 465 -33.99 17.42 4.06
CA ILE A 465 -33.55 16.02 3.99
C ILE A 465 -32.09 15.83 3.54
N LYS A 466 -31.34 16.91 3.29
CA LYS A 466 -29.89 16.87 3.06
C LYS A 466 -29.17 16.39 4.33
N TYR A 467 -27.95 15.88 4.16
CA TYR A 467 -27.20 15.30 5.29
C TYR A 467 -27.07 16.24 6.49
N SER A 468 -26.94 17.57 6.28
CA SER A 468 -26.82 18.54 7.37
C SER A 468 -28.10 18.67 8.21
N ASP A 469 -29.26 18.42 7.60
CA ASP A 469 -30.55 18.46 8.30
C ASP A 469 -30.81 17.13 9.00
N ARG A 470 -30.24 16.04 8.47
CA ARG A 470 -30.35 14.67 9.02
C ARG A 470 -29.34 14.35 10.13
N ARG A 471 -28.23 15.11 10.22
CA ARG A 471 -27.23 14.99 11.28
C ARG A 471 -27.74 15.63 12.58
N GLN A 472 -28.03 14.82 13.59
CA GLN A 472 -28.47 15.27 14.90
C GLN A 472 -27.28 15.38 15.86
N ASP A 473 -26.84 16.61 16.17
CA ASP A 473 -25.78 16.89 17.15
C ASP A 473 -26.30 16.51 18.55
N ILE A 474 -25.91 15.34 19.05
CA ILE A 474 -26.49 14.76 20.28
C ILE A 474 -26.29 15.68 21.49
N MET A 475 -25.25 16.52 21.47
CA MET A 475 -24.91 17.41 22.57
C MET A 475 -25.83 18.63 22.71
N VAL A 476 -26.69 18.93 21.71
CA VAL A 476 -27.70 19.99 21.82
C VAL A 476 -29.06 19.49 22.31
N HIS A 477 -29.20 18.18 22.51
CA HIS A 477 -30.40 17.54 23.01
C HIS A 477 -30.34 17.30 24.52
N ASP A 478 -31.48 16.88 25.08
CA ASP A 478 -31.59 16.57 26.51
C ASP A 478 -30.69 15.39 26.88
N TYR A 479 -30.03 15.48 28.03
CA TYR A 479 -29.15 14.46 28.56
C TYR A 479 -29.55 14.14 30.00
N ASP A 480 -29.78 12.86 30.28
CA ASP A 480 -30.05 12.36 31.63
C ASP A 480 -28.75 11.90 32.30
N GLU A 481 -28.26 12.72 33.23
CA GLU A 481 -27.07 12.46 34.05
C GLU A 481 -27.15 11.15 34.85
N ALA A 482 -28.34 10.65 35.20
CA ALA A 482 -28.44 9.43 36.00
C ALA A 482 -28.28 8.15 35.17
N SER A 483 -28.63 8.20 33.89
CA SER A 483 -28.61 7.06 32.98
C SER A 483 -27.58 7.17 31.84
N HIS A 484 -26.92 8.33 31.74
CA HIS A 484 -26.03 8.74 30.65
C HIS A 484 -26.68 8.59 29.27
N THR A 485 -27.94 8.99 29.17
CA THR A 485 -28.74 8.84 27.95
C THR A 485 -29.01 10.19 27.31
N PHE A 486 -28.78 10.30 26.01
CA PHE A 486 -29.23 11.42 25.19
C PHE A 486 -30.61 11.14 24.63
N SER A 487 -31.56 12.05 24.81
CA SER A 487 -32.90 11.97 24.20
C SER A 487 -32.97 12.89 22.99
N VAL A 488 -32.78 12.33 21.80
CA VAL A 488 -32.65 13.05 20.54
C VAL A 488 -34.02 13.27 19.90
N ASN A 489 -34.27 14.50 19.46
CA ASN A 489 -35.48 14.89 18.73
C ASN A 489 -35.08 15.45 17.36
N ALA A 490 -35.32 14.69 16.29
CA ALA A 490 -34.85 15.01 14.94
C ALA A 490 -35.79 15.98 14.19
N SER A 491 -36.19 17.08 14.84
CA SER A 491 -37.13 18.06 14.29
C SER A 491 -36.59 18.90 13.12
N SER A 492 -35.27 18.84 12.85
CA SER A 492 -34.67 19.45 11.67
C SER A 492 -35.01 18.71 10.38
N ILE A 493 -35.49 17.46 10.47
CA ILE A 493 -35.79 16.61 9.31
C ILE A 493 -37.24 16.81 8.88
N VAL A 494 -37.45 17.04 7.59
CA VAL A 494 -38.78 16.89 6.97
C VAL A 494 -38.95 15.43 6.59
N LEU A 495 -39.49 14.64 7.52
CA LEU A 495 -39.59 13.18 7.33
C LEU A 495 -40.58 12.82 6.22
N PRO A 496 -40.22 11.90 5.32
CA PRO A 496 -41.17 11.26 4.43
C PRO A 496 -42.02 10.23 5.20
N ASP A 497 -42.99 9.62 4.51
CA ASP A 497 -43.59 8.39 5.02
C ASP A 497 -42.51 7.28 5.03
N LEU A 498 -42.18 6.82 6.24
CA LEU A 498 -41.17 5.79 6.46
C LEU A 498 -41.73 4.38 6.39
N ASN A 499 -43.06 4.20 6.36
CA ASN A 499 -43.64 2.86 6.45
C ASN A 499 -43.21 1.96 5.27
N GLY A 500 -42.58 0.83 5.61
CA GLY A 500 -41.98 -0.12 4.67
C GLY A 500 -40.57 0.24 4.18
N LYS A 501 -39.99 1.36 4.62
CA LYS A 501 -38.62 1.77 4.25
C LYS A 501 -37.59 1.15 5.19
N THR A 502 -36.41 0.88 4.65
CA THR A 502 -35.21 0.68 5.47
C THR A 502 -34.79 2.02 6.08
N VAL A 503 -34.33 2.01 7.32
CA VAL A 503 -33.89 3.19 8.09
C VAL A 503 -32.55 2.86 8.73
N GLU A 504 -31.67 3.86 8.81
CA GLU A 504 -30.37 3.77 9.45
C GLU A 504 -30.20 4.91 10.47
N LEU A 505 -29.69 4.56 11.65
CA LEU A 505 -29.13 5.49 12.63
C LEU A 505 -27.62 5.21 12.71
N LEU A 506 -26.83 6.04 12.02
CA LEU A 506 -25.37 5.95 12.02
C LEU A 506 -24.79 6.88 13.10
N PRO A 507 -24.19 6.36 14.18
CA PRO A 507 -23.47 7.17 15.14
C PRO A 507 -22.11 7.59 14.57
N VAL A 508 -21.79 8.88 14.59
CA VAL A 508 -20.45 9.39 14.26
C VAL A 508 -19.96 10.17 15.46
N ILE A 509 -19.28 9.45 16.35
CA ILE A 509 -18.97 9.91 17.70
C ILE A 509 -17.50 9.63 17.98
N LYS A 510 -16.84 10.62 18.59
CA LYS A 510 -15.50 10.46 19.14
C LYS A 510 -15.54 10.43 20.66
N THR A 511 -14.70 9.60 21.26
CA THR A 511 -14.43 9.61 22.71
C THR A 511 -12.98 9.99 22.99
N CYS A 512 -12.72 10.53 24.18
CA CYS A 512 -11.40 11.02 24.55
C CYS A 512 -10.60 10.05 25.43
N PHE A 513 -9.31 9.98 25.14
CA PHE A 513 -8.32 9.18 25.85
C PHE A 513 -7.13 10.05 26.24
N SER A 514 -6.40 9.69 27.28
CA SER A 514 -5.12 10.33 27.59
C SER A 514 -4.10 10.07 26.49
N GLN A 515 -3.08 10.93 26.40
CA GLN A 515 -1.98 10.79 25.47
C GLN A 515 -0.73 10.27 26.17
N GLY A 516 0.08 9.53 25.43
CA GLY A 516 1.40 9.17 25.88
C GLY A 516 2.28 10.42 25.97
N GLY A 517 2.91 10.67 27.12
CA GLY A 517 3.94 11.70 27.25
C GLY A 517 5.05 11.40 28.23
N TYR A 518 5.76 12.47 28.61
CA TYR A 518 6.70 12.47 29.72
C TYR A 518 6.05 11.88 30.99
N GLY A 519 6.79 11.05 31.72
CA GLY A 519 6.28 10.37 32.92
C GLY A 519 5.54 9.06 32.64
N ARG A 520 5.49 8.62 31.38
CA ARG A 520 4.91 7.32 30.95
C ARG A 520 3.48 7.11 31.48
N PRO A 521 2.55 8.04 31.22
CA PRO A 521 1.18 7.89 31.69
C PRO A 521 0.52 6.69 30.98
N GLU A 522 -0.34 5.99 31.71
CA GLU A 522 -1.22 4.99 31.12
C GLU A 522 -2.23 5.67 30.18
N ILE A 523 -2.48 5.04 29.03
CA ILE A 523 -3.52 5.48 28.10
C ILE A 523 -4.87 4.97 28.60
N VAL A 524 -5.71 5.90 29.05
CA VAL A 524 -7.01 5.59 29.67
C VAL A 524 -8.08 6.54 29.16
N PRO A 525 -9.37 6.15 29.20
CA PRO A 525 -10.46 7.08 28.89
C PRO A 525 -10.46 8.26 29.87
N MET A 526 -10.62 9.47 29.36
CA MET A 526 -10.62 10.70 30.16
C MET A 526 -11.66 11.71 29.67
N SER A 527 -11.91 12.76 30.46
CA SER A 527 -12.71 13.90 30.01
C SER A 527 -12.05 14.54 28.79
N CYS A 528 -12.85 14.92 27.80
CA CYS A 528 -12.42 15.73 26.67
C CYS A 528 -12.16 17.19 27.06
N TYR A 529 -12.62 17.59 28.23
CA TYR A 529 -12.71 18.98 28.63
C TYR A 529 -12.00 19.22 29.95
N ASP A 530 -11.25 20.32 30.00
CA ASP A 530 -10.73 20.87 31.25
C ASP A 530 -11.54 22.12 31.64
N ALA A 531 -11.51 22.48 32.93
CA ALA A 531 -12.33 23.58 33.45
C ALA A 531 -11.89 24.99 33.00
N GLU A 532 -10.71 25.13 32.37
CA GLU A 532 -10.06 26.41 32.07
C GLU A 532 -10.01 26.76 30.58
N SER A 533 -9.85 25.77 29.70
CA SER A 533 -9.55 25.91 28.27
C SER A 533 -10.68 25.45 27.34
N GLY A 534 -11.70 24.79 27.89
CA GLY A 534 -12.73 24.13 27.10
C GLY A 534 -12.25 22.73 26.76
N ASN A 535 -11.41 22.56 25.74
CA ASN A 535 -10.88 21.25 25.34
C ASN A 535 -9.54 20.97 26.01
N ASP A 536 -9.44 19.85 26.71
CA ASP A 536 -8.21 19.45 27.38
C ASP A 536 -7.12 19.12 26.33
N PRO A 537 -5.99 19.85 26.28
CA PRO A 537 -4.91 19.56 25.33
C PRO A 537 -4.25 18.20 25.54
N ALA A 538 -4.44 17.56 26.71
CA ALA A 538 -3.99 16.21 26.99
C ALA A 538 -4.95 15.13 26.45
N ALA A 539 -6.19 15.48 26.09
CA ALA A 539 -7.17 14.56 25.54
C ALA A 539 -6.97 14.33 24.04
N TYR A 540 -6.96 13.05 23.64
CA TYR A 540 -6.93 12.61 22.26
C TYR A 540 -8.29 12.03 21.84
N PRO A 541 -8.96 12.61 20.82
CA PRO A 541 -10.26 12.13 20.38
C PRO A 541 -10.15 11.13 19.21
N ALA A 542 -10.70 9.93 19.37
CA ALA A 542 -10.77 8.89 18.33
C ALA A 542 -12.22 8.46 18.06
N TYR A 543 -12.56 8.13 16.80
CA TYR A 543 -13.89 7.67 16.42
C TYR A 543 -14.16 6.24 16.93
N ILE A 544 -15.37 6.02 17.45
CA ILE A 544 -15.88 4.65 17.65
C ILE A 544 -16.04 3.94 16.30
N GLN A 545 -15.92 2.61 16.29
CA GLN A 545 -16.07 1.76 15.09
C GLN A 545 -17.29 0.83 15.22
N ASP A 546 -18.46 1.40 15.47
CA ASP A 546 -19.71 0.66 15.69
C ASP A 546 -20.56 0.58 14.42
N GLU A 547 -21.22 -0.56 14.22
CA GLU A 547 -22.11 -0.72 13.07
C GLU A 547 -23.34 0.19 13.19
N PRO A 548 -23.84 0.76 12.08
CA PRO A 548 -25.07 1.55 12.11
C PRO A 548 -26.25 0.68 12.54
N LEU A 549 -27.16 1.22 13.36
CA LEU A 549 -28.43 0.55 13.62
C LEU A 549 -29.29 0.65 12.37
N ARG A 550 -29.57 -0.48 11.73
CA ARG A 550 -30.44 -0.58 10.56
C ARG A 550 -31.69 -1.40 10.88
N PHE A 551 -32.84 -0.97 10.38
CA PHE A 551 -34.13 -1.63 10.60
C PHE A 551 -35.16 -1.22 9.53
N VAL A 552 -36.27 -1.96 9.43
CA VAL A 552 -37.43 -1.54 8.63
C VAL A 552 -38.41 -0.79 9.52
N TRP A 553 -38.97 0.31 9.02
CA TRP A 553 -40.00 1.05 9.73
C TRP A 553 -41.39 0.51 9.39
N SER A 554 -42.16 0.06 10.38
CA SER A 554 -43.55 -0.36 10.22
C SER A 554 -44.43 0.14 11.37
N ASP A 555 -44.78 1.43 11.36
CA ASP A 555 -45.38 2.15 12.50
C ASP A 555 -44.55 2.06 13.80
N GLY A 556 -43.25 1.85 13.64
CA GLY A 556 -42.27 1.59 14.70
C GLY A 556 -41.09 0.78 14.14
N VAL A 557 -40.12 0.47 14.99
CA VAL A 557 -39.01 -0.43 14.63
C VAL A 557 -39.56 -1.84 14.44
N ASP A 558 -39.47 -2.38 13.22
CA ASP A 558 -39.72 -3.79 12.95
C ASP A 558 -38.41 -4.57 13.04
N ALA A 559 -38.25 -5.31 14.13
CA ALA A 559 -37.06 -6.13 14.39
C ALA A 559 -37.11 -7.51 13.71
N GLU A 560 -38.25 -7.92 13.17
CA GLU A 560 -38.45 -9.24 12.56
C GLU A 560 -38.21 -9.21 11.05
N THR A 561 -38.40 -8.05 10.42
CA THR A 561 -38.16 -7.89 8.98
C THR A 561 -36.67 -7.71 8.71
N GLU A 562 -36.14 -8.57 7.84
CA GLU A 562 -34.77 -8.47 7.33
C GLU A 562 -34.57 -7.14 6.60
N VAL A 563 -33.50 -6.42 6.96
CA VAL A 563 -33.13 -5.17 6.31
C VAL A 563 -32.53 -5.49 4.95
N ALA A 564 -33.12 -4.94 3.89
CA ALA A 564 -32.51 -5.05 2.57
C ALA A 564 -31.15 -4.35 2.56
N GLU A 565 -30.10 -5.08 2.21
CA GLU A 565 -28.76 -4.52 2.10
C GLU A 565 -28.56 -3.78 0.77
N ARG A 566 -27.73 -2.74 0.82
CA ARG A 566 -27.30 -2.06 -0.39
C ARG A 566 -26.43 -3.00 -1.23
N ARG A 567 -26.57 -2.91 -2.55
CA ARG A 567 -25.70 -3.64 -3.49
C ARG A 567 -24.21 -3.45 -3.13
N PRO A 568 -23.38 -4.51 -3.23
CA PRO A 568 -21.95 -4.38 -2.97
C PRO A 568 -21.29 -3.49 -4.02
N ILE A 569 -20.46 -2.55 -3.56
CA ILE A 569 -19.73 -1.59 -4.39
C ILE A 569 -18.25 -1.61 -4.03
N LEU A 570 -17.91 -1.32 -2.77
CA LEU A 570 -16.54 -1.28 -2.28
C LEU A 570 -16.28 -2.47 -1.36
N ASP A 571 -15.04 -2.95 -1.38
CA ASP A 571 -14.53 -3.77 -0.29
C ASP A 571 -13.95 -2.84 0.78
N THR A 572 -14.62 -2.73 1.93
CA THR A 572 -14.19 -1.82 2.99
C THR A 572 -12.88 -2.28 3.63
N GLN A 573 -12.54 -3.56 3.55
CA GLN A 573 -11.27 -4.07 4.06
C GLN A 573 -10.09 -3.47 3.30
N THR A 574 -10.16 -3.40 1.97
CA THR A 574 -9.10 -2.77 1.15
C THR A 574 -8.88 -1.29 1.51
N CYS A 575 -9.92 -0.59 1.98
CA CYS A 575 -9.78 0.78 2.46
C CYS A 575 -8.95 0.81 3.76
N HIS A 576 -9.25 -0.09 4.70
CA HIS A 576 -8.56 -0.18 5.99
C HIS A 576 -7.13 -0.72 5.86
N ASP A 577 -6.88 -1.64 4.93
CA ASP A 577 -5.54 -2.17 4.65
C ASP A 577 -4.55 -1.03 4.30
N CYS A 578 -5.02 -0.02 3.55
CA CYS A 578 -4.24 1.17 3.22
C CYS A 578 -4.32 2.30 4.26
N HIS A 579 -5.51 2.60 4.80
CA HIS A 579 -5.72 3.80 5.62
C HIS A 579 -5.65 3.57 7.12
N GLY A 580 -5.62 2.32 7.59
CA GLY A 580 -5.66 1.99 9.00
C GLY A 580 -7.02 2.32 9.63
N ALA A 581 -7.00 2.90 10.84
CA ALA A 581 -8.19 3.06 11.68
C ALA A 581 -9.12 4.19 11.24
N GLU A 582 -8.58 5.30 10.72
CA GLU A 582 -9.40 6.47 10.34
C GLU A 582 -9.04 7.03 8.96
N PHE A 583 -10.03 7.61 8.28
CA PHE A 583 -9.86 8.35 7.04
C PHE A 583 -9.77 9.86 7.28
N TYR A 584 -10.19 10.66 6.28
CA TYR A 584 -10.17 12.12 6.34
C TYR A 584 -11.01 12.69 7.51
N HIS A 585 -12.25 12.21 7.69
CA HIS A 585 -13.15 12.60 8.77
C HIS A 585 -14.35 11.65 8.86
N ASP A 586 -15.14 11.79 9.93
CA ASP A 586 -16.41 11.08 10.13
C ASP A 586 -16.24 9.54 10.08
N SER A 587 -15.09 9.05 10.55
CA SER A 587 -14.56 7.70 10.35
C SER A 587 -15.13 6.66 11.33
N ASN A 588 -16.46 6.57 11.48
CA ASN A 588 -17.05 5.35 12.03
C ASN A 588 -17.31 4.38 10.87
N GLY A 589 -16.35 3.49 10.64
CA GLY A 589 -16.27 2.63 9.46
C GLY A 589 -16.25 3.43 8.13
N VAL A 590 -16.57 2.74 7.04
CA VAL A 590 -16.65 3.32 5.69
C VAL A 590 -18.11 3.64 5.34
N ASN A 591 -18.70 4.63 6.04
CA ASN A 591 -20.11 5.03 5.87
C ASN A 591 -20.29 6.37 5.15
N CYS A 592 -19.33 6.75 4.30
CA CYS A 592 -19.28 8.05 3.62
C CYS A 592 -20.54 8.31 2.77
N GLN A 593 -21.14 7.26 2.21
CA GLN A 593 -22.34 7.30 1.37
C GLN A 593 -23.56 7.93 2.08
N SER A 594 -23.65 7.85 3.40
CA SER A 594 -24.80 8.39 4.16
C SER A 594 -24.90 9.92 4.06
N CYS A 595 -23.79 10.57 3.70
CA CYS A 595 -23.70 12.02 3.53
C CYS A 595 -23.28 12.44 2.11
N HIS A 596 -22.40 11.68 1.46
CA HIS A 596 -21.87 11.96 0.13
C HIS A 596 -22.70 11.29 -0.98
N THR A 597 -23.99 11.64 -1.05
CA THR A 597 -24.94 11.14 -2.07
C THR A 597 -24.57 11.60 -3.48
N SER A 598 -25.09 10.90 -4.51
CA SER A 598 -24.77 11.19 -5.92
C SER A 598 -25.23 12.57 -6.38
N ASP A 599 -26.32 13.07 -5.81
CA ASP A 599 -26.98 14.34 -6.11
C ASP A 599 -26.52 15.51 -5.23
N LYS A 600 -25.49 15.28 -4.40
CA LYS A 600 -24.96 16.29 -3.50
C LYS A 600 -24.36 17.49 -4.25
N SER A 601 -24.57 18.68 -3.69
CA SER A 601 -24.07 19.97 -4.20
C SER A 601 -22.64 19.92 -4.74
N VAL A 602 -22.43 20.57 -5.88
CA VAL A 602 -21.08 20.81 -6.44
C VAL A 602 -20.27 21.75 -5.56
N LYS A 603 -18.94 21.68 -5.64
CA LYS A 603 -18.00 22.52 -4.88
C LYS A 603 -16.91 23.08 -5.78
N ASN A 604 -16.50 24.33 -5.54
CA ASN A 604 -15.26 24.87 -6.11
C ASN A 604 -14.06 24.33 -5.29
N TYR A 605 -13.18 23.57 -5.93
CA TYR A 605 -11.91 23.10 -5.36
C TYR A 605 -10.73 24.02 -5.70
N GLY A 606 -10.94 25.01 -6.56
CA GLY A 606 -9.94 26.02 -6.93
C GLY A 606 -10.12 27.33 -6.18
N SER A 607 -9.38 28.36 -6.60
CA SER A 607 -9.55 29.72 -6.08
C SER A 607 -10.72 30.43 -6.77
N ALA A 608 -11.00 31.67 -6.38
CA ALA A 608 -12.00 32.49 -7.06
C ALA A 608 -11.51 32.92 -8.47
N GLU A 609 -10.20 33.08 -8.65
CA GLU A 609 -9.55 33.52 -9.88
C GLU A 609 -9.28 32.36 -10.86
N ALA A 610 -9.12 31.14 -10.33
CA ALA A 610 -8.99 29.91 -11.11
C ALA A 610 -9.98 28.87 -10.58
N PRO A 611 -11.28 29.00 -10.88
CA PRO A 611 -12.28 28.04 -10.44
C PRO A 611 -11.99 26.64 -10.96
N ASN A 612 -12.24 25.65 -10.11
CA ASN A 612 -12.14 24.24 -10.43
C ASN A 612 -13.30 23.50 -9.76
N PHE A 613 -14.49 23.65 -10.32
CA PHE A 613 -15.70 23.01 -9.82
C PHE A 613 -15.68 21.51 -10.05
N GLY A 614 -16.21 20.76 -9.08
CA GLY A 614 -16.41 19.33 -9.15
C GLY A 614 -17.60 18.86 -8.30
N ALA A 615 -17.99 17.61 -8.48
CA ALA A 615 -19.01 16.99 -7.64
C ALA A 615 -18.51 16.80 -6.19
N THR A 616 -19.42 16.43 -5.28
CA THR A 616 -19.04 16.05 -3.90
C THR A 616 -19.63 14.71 -3.46
N SER A 617 -20.03 13.85 -4.40
CA SER A 617 -20.45 12.48 -4.16
C SER A 617 -19.31 11.58 -3.68
N PHE A 618 -19.63 10.42 -3.09
CA PHE A 618 -18.61 9.51 -2.57
C PHE A 618 -17.69 8.99 -3.68
N ALA A 619 -18.26 8.58 -4.82
CA ALA A 619 -17.48 8.18 -5.99
C ALA A 619 -16.53 9.30 -6.47
N TRP A 620 -16.95 10.57 -6.44
CA TRP A 620 -16.04 11.68 -6.76
C TRP A 620 -14.90 11.79 -5.75
N LYS A 621 -15.19 11.66 -4.44
CA LYS A 621 -14.17 11.69 -3.39
C LYS A 621 -13.14 10.59 -3.56
N GLY A 622 -13.58 9.35 -3.80
CA GLY A 622 -12.69 8.22 -4.06
C GLY A 622 -11.89 8.37 -5.36
N HIS A 623 -12.55 8.58 -6.49
CA HIS A 623 -11.91 8.56 -7.81
C HIS A 623 -11.05 9.80 -8.15
N LYS A 624 -11.24 10.91 -7.42
CA LYS A 624 -10.46 12.15 -7.60
C LYS A 624 -9.46 12.42 -6.46
N ALA A 625 -9.38 11.58 -5.43
CA ALA A 625 -8.35 11.72 -4.43
C ALA A 625 -6.96 11.61 -5.07
N THR A 626 -6.08 12.58 -4.78
CA THR A 626 -4.73 12.65 -5.38
C THR A 626 -3.93 11.39 -5.10
N GLY A 627 -4.03 10.86 -3.86
CA GLY A 627 -3.35 9.64 -3.43
C GLY A 627 -3.82 8.35 -4.13
N HIS A 628 -4.96 8.36 -4.82
CA HIS A 628 -5.49 7.18 -5.51
C HIS A 628 -5.04 7.09 -6.98
N TYR A 629 -4.23 8.02 -7.46
CA TYR A 629 -3.66 7.96 -8.81
C TYR A 629 -2.24 8.53 -8.84
N LEU A 630 -1.31 7.72 -8.35
CA LEU A 630 0.10 8.07 -8.18
C LEU A 630 0.92 7.89 -9.47
N LYS A 631 0.27 7.89 -10.64
CA LYS A 631 0.95 8.06 -11.94
C LYS A 631 1.51 9.48 -12.11
N TYR A 632 0.81 10.47 -11.56
CA TYR A 632 1.18 11.89 -11.65
C TYR A 632 1.24 12.57 -10.28
N GLY A 633 0.66 11.96 -9.25
CA GLY A 633 0.75 12.42 -7.86
C GLY A 633 1.97 11.84 -7.13
N GLY A 634 2.37 12.49 -6.04
CA GLY A 634 3.51 12.08 -5.23
C GLY A 634 4.80 12.00 -6.05
N VAL A 635 5.58 10.94 -5.81
CA VAL A 635 6.82 10.65 -6.54
C VAL A 635 6.60 9.89 -7.86
N GLN A 636 5.35 9.80 -8.34
CA GLN A 636 4.99 9.21 -9.63
C GLN A 636 5.32 7.69 -9.73
N SER A 637 5.30 6.98 -8.60
CA SER A 637 5.64 5.55 -8.51
C SER A 637 4.58 4.63 -9.13
N GLY A 638 3.34 5.10 -9.30
CA GLY A 638 2.22 4.23 -9.63
C GLY A 638 1.81 3.28 -8.50
N THR A 639 2.18 3.57 -7.24
CA THR A 639 1.82 2.74 -6.06
C THR A 639 0.33 2.46 -5.99
N VAL A 640 -0.51 3.49 -6.19
CA VAL A 640 -1.96 3.35 -6.28
C VAL A 640 -2.44 3.86 -7.63
N MET A 641 -3.20 3.02 -8.34
CA MET A 641 -3.68 3.28 -9.69
C MET A 641 -5.18 3.06 -9.77
N LYS A 642 -5.98 4.13 -9.70
CA LYS A 642 -7.46 4.06 -9.87
C LYS A 642 -7.95 3.43 -11.19
N THR A 643 -7.06 3.18 -12.15
CA THR A 643 -7.37 2.42 -13.36
C THR A 643 -7.58 0.93 -13.04
N ASP A 644 -6.89 0.42 -12.02
CA ASP A 644 -7.21 -0.87 -11.41
C ASP A 644 -8.40 -0.72 -10.46
N CYS A 645 -9.57 -1.13 -10.94
CA CYS A 645 -10.83 -0.99 -10.20
C CYS A 645 -10.84 -1.86 -8.94
N LEU A 646 -10.15 -3.00 -8.95
CA LEU A 646 -10.15 -3.98 -7.87
C LEU A 646 -9.29 -3.53 -6.68
N THR A 647 -8.54 -2.43 -6.82
CA THR A 647 -7.90 -1.73 -5.70
C THR A 647 -8.89 -1.36 -4.59
N CYS A 648 -10.16 -1.08 -4.93
CA CYS A 648 -11.17 -0.66 -3.95
C CYS A 648 -12.52 -1.36 -4.12
N HIS A 649 -12.87 -1.76 -5.34
CA HIS A 649 -14.17 -2.36 -5.61
C HIS A 649 -14.18 -3.85 -5.34
N THR A 650 -15.33 -4.36 -4.90
CA THR A 650 -15.63 -5.78 -5.06
C THR A 650 -15.68 -6.13 -6.56
N ALA A 651 -15.56 -7.41 -6.91
CA ALA A 651 -15.57 -7.83 -8.32
C ALA A 651 -16.83 -7.39 -9.10
N GLU A 652 -17.98 -7.34 -8.44
CA GLU A 652 -19.26 -6.85 -9.01
C GLU A 652 -19.48 -5.35 -8.75
N GLY A 653 -18.56 -4.70 -8.02
CA GLY A 653 -18.74 -3.38 -7.44
C GLY A 653 -18.93 -2.25 -8.45
N PHE A 654 -18.44 -2.45 -9.67
CA PHE A 654 -18.52 -1.53 -10.80
C PHE A 654 -19.39 -2.07 -11.94
N GLU A 655 -20.20 -3.11 -11.69
CA GLU A 655 -21.26 -3.52 -12.61
C GLU A 655 -22.32 -2.41 -12.75
N LEU A 656 -22.63 -2.05 -14.00
CA LEU A 656 -23.51 -0.94 -14.39
C LEU A 656 -24.99 -1.35 -14.43
N GLY A 657 -25.90 -0.38 -14.49
CA GLY A 657 -27.34 -0.62 -14.64
C GLY A 657 -28.05 -1.11 -13.37
N ARG A 658 -27.33 -1.25 -12.25
CA ARG A 658 -27.88 -1.76 -10.97
C ARG A 658 -28.67 -0.72 -10.17
N ALA A 659 -28.64 0.55 -10.57
CA ALA A 659 -29.40 1.64 -9.94
C ALA A 659 -29.88 2.65 -11.00
N PRO A 660 -30.81 2.27 -11.90
CA PRO A 660 -31.17 3.08 -13.07
C PRO A 660 -31.81 4.43 -12.73
N ASP A 661 -32.47 4.53 -11.57
CA ASP A 661 -33.18 5.73 -11.13
C ASP A 661 -32.27 6.76 -10.44
N ARG A 662 -31.01 6.40 -10.16
CA ARG A 662 -30.05 7.29 -9.51
C ARG A 662 -29.69 8.45 -10.44
N VAL A 663 -29.68 9.65 -9.87
CA VAL A 663 -29.26 10.87 -10.56
C VAL A 663 -28.04 11.46 -9.87
N TRP A 664 -27.10 11.94 -10.66
CA TRP A 664 -25.91 12.64 -10.19
C TRP A 664 -26.03 14.14 -10.39
N GLN A 665 -25.33 14.90 -9.56
CA GLN A 665 -25.17 16.33 -9.76
C GLN A 665 -23.70 16.65 -10.10
N TYR A 666 -23.49 17.28 -11.26
CA TYR A 666 -22.19 17.74 -11.74
C TYR A 666 -22.22 19.24 -12.02
N PRO A 667 -21.08 19.94 -12.01
CA PRO A 667 -21.03 21.30 -12.53
C PRO A 667 -21.02 21.28 -14.05
N THR A 668 -21.50 22.34 -14.70
CA THR A 668 -21.51 22.48 -16.16
C THR A 668 -20.10 22.37 -16.74
N SER A 669 -19.09 22.92 -16.05
CA SER A 669 -17.67 22.75 -16.38
C SER A 669 -16.79 23.00 -15.15
N LYS A 670 -15.47 22.79 -15.27
CA LYS A 670 -14.53 23.16 -14.19
C LYS A 670 -14.55 24.67 -13.89
N SER A 671 -14.90 25.51 -14.85
CA SER A 671 -15.00 26.97 -14.69
C SER A 671 -16.41 27.48 -14.35
N ASP A 672 -17.44 26.63 -14.46
CA ASP A 672 -18.84 27.00 -14.26
C ASP A 672 -19.52 26.01 -13.31
N GLY A 673 -19.75 26.49 -12.08
CA GLY A 673 -20.38 25.73 -11.00
C GLY A 673 -21.90 25.61 -11.12
N THR A 674 -22.52 26.05 -12.21
CA THR A 674 -23.95 25.84 -12.44
C THR A 674 -24.24 24.33 -12.48
N PRO A 675 -25.14 23.81 -11.61
CA PRO A 675 -25.39 22.38 -11.53
C PRO A 675 -26.14 21.88 -12.78
N VAL A 676 -25.73 20.71 -13.25
CA VAL A 676 -26.42 19.87 -14.23
C VAL A 676 -26.64 18.49 -13.65
N PHE A 677 -27.74 17.86 -14.04
CA PHE A 677 -28.12 16.53 -13.55
C PHE A 677 -27.80 15.47 -14.60
N VAL A 678 -27.22 14.35 -14.15
CA VAL A 678 -26.68 13.31 -15.02
C VAL A 678 -27.28 11.95 -14.67
N SER A 679 -27.55 11.12 -15.67
CA SER A 679 -28.06 9.75 -15.50
C SER A 679 -27.09 8.83 -14.76
N SER A 680 -27.57 7.68 -14.30
CA SER A 680 -26.92 6.85 -13.28
C SER A 680 -25.54 6.33 -13.66
N ASP A 681 -25.42 5.62 -14.78
CA ASP A 681 -24.16 5.02 -15.20
C ASP A 681 -23.21 6.09 -15.73
N ALA A 682 -23.73 7.03 -16.54
CA ALA A 682 -22.94 8.13 -17.06
C ALA A 682 -22.33 9.00 -15.94
N GLY A 683 -23.09 9.30 -14.89
CA GLY A 683 -22.58 10.05 -13.74
C GLY A 683 -21.52 9.30 -12.95
N ALA A 684 -21.55 7.95 -12.95
CA ALA A 684 -20.45 7.16 -12.42
C ALA A 684 -19.18 7.32 -13.29
N CYS A 685 -19.29 7.22 -14.62
CA CYS A 685 -18.16 7.44 -15.53
C CYS A 685 -17.55 8.85 -15.40
N LEU A 686 -18.40 9.87 -15.27
CA LEU A 686 -17.97 11.27 -15.12
C LEU A 686 -17.11 11.50 -13.89
N SER A 687 -17.19 10.68 -12.85
CA SER A 687 -16.36 10.84 -11.65
C SER A 687 -14.86 10.76 -11.99
N CYS A 688 -14.49 10.07 -13.07
CA CYS A 688 -13.15 10.10 -13.67
C CYS A 688 -13.09 10.98 -14.91
N HIS A 689 -14.04 10.82 -15.85
CA HIS A 689 -13.97 11.40 -17.19
C HIS A 689 -14.46 12.84 -17.31
N PHE A 690 -15.02 13.43 -16.25
CA PHE A 690 -15.46 14.82 -16.25
C PHE A 690 -14.30 15.78 -16.59
N GLY A 691 -14.56 16.66 -17.57
CA GLY A 691 -13.59 17.59 -18.12
C GLY A 691 -12.64 17.00 -19.17
N HIS A 692 -12.81 15.73 -19.55
CA HIS A 692 -12.02 15.04 -20.56
C HIS A 692 -12.88 14.44 -21.70
N LEU A 693 -14.20 14.58 -21.63
CA LEU A 693 -15.10 14.14 -22.70
C LEU A 693 -15.03 15.09 -23.90
N ASP A 694 -14.86 14.52 -25.09
CA ASP A 694 -15.06 15.22 -26.36
C ASP A 694 -16.49 15.04 -26.89
N GLU A 695 -16.82 15.69 -28.01
CA GLU A 695 -18.14 15.59 -28.64
C GLU A 695 -18.49 14.14 -29.04
N THR A 696 -17.49 13.35 -29.43
CA THR A 696 -17.68 11.94 -29.80
C THR A 696 -18.13 11.12 -28.60
N ALA A 697 -17.47 11.29 -27.45
CA ALA A 697 -17.81 10.60 -26.21
C ALA A 697 -19.19 11.03 -25.69
N VAL A 698 -19.52 12.33 -25.75
CA VAL A 698 -20.85 12.83 -25.39
C VAL A 698 -21.93 12.21 -26.27
N ASN A 699 -21.75 12.22 -27.61
CA ASN A 699 -22.69 11.61 -28.55
C ASN A 699 -22.82 10.10 -28.36
N HIS A 700 -21.72 9.42 -28.02
CA HIS A 700 -21.73 8.00 -27.68
C HIS A 700 -22.63 7.75 -26.45
N MET A 701 -22.39 8.45 -25.34
CA MET A 701 -23.16 8.27 -24.11
C MET A 701 -24.66 8.56 -24.35
N GLN A 702 -24.98 9.68 -24.99
CA GLN A 702 -26.37 10.04 -25.30
C GLN A 702 -27.04 9.07 -26.28
N GLY A 703 -26.29 8.55 -27.25
CA GLY A 703 -26.75 7.53 -28.20
C GLY A 703 -27.16 6.22 -27.54
N TYR A 704 -26.62 5.93 -26.35
CA TYR A 704 -26.97 4.76 -25.52
C TYR A 704 -27.87 5.10 -24.32
N GLY A 705 -28.54 6.25 -24.37
CA GLY A 705 -29.61 6.61 -23.44
C GLY A 705 -29.16 7.39 -22.20
N ALA A 706 -27.92 7.85 -22.14
CA ALA A 706 -27.47 8.73 -21.06
C ALA A 706 -28.03 10.15 -21.21
N VAL A 707 -28.27 10.81 -20.07
CA VAL A 707 -28.60 12.23 -19.97
C VAL A 707 -27.43 12.92 -19.28
N LEU A 708 -26.85 13.94 -19.92
CA LEU A 708 -25.69 14.70 -19.38
C LEU A 708 -26.04 16.16 -19.06
N ASP A 709 -27.25 16.59 -19.39
CA ASP A 709 -27.71 17.98 -19.40
C ASP A 709 -29.07 18.15 -18.70
N GLY A 710 -29.35 17.31 -17.70
CA GLY A 710 -30.60 17.34 -16.94
C GLY A 710 -30.82 18.67 -16.23
N SER A 711 -32.04 19.20 -16.27
CA SER A 711 -32.42 20.40 -15.51
C SER A 711 -32.65 20.11 -14.02
N ASP A 712 -33.13 18.91 -13.72
CA ASP A 712 -33.43 18.40 -12.39
C ASP A 712 -33.48 16.86 -12.41
N GLN A 713 -33.74 16.25 -11.25
CA GLN A 713 -33.79 14.79 -11.11
C GLN A 713 -34.92 14.14 -11.92
N LEU A 714 -36.10 14.76 -11.95
CA LEU A 714 -37.27 14.22 -12.64
C LEU A 714 -37.06 14.24 -14.15
N ASP A 715 -36.43 15.30 -14.68
CA ASP A 715 -36.06 15.40 -16.08
C ASP A 715 -35.11 14.25 -16.48
N VAL A 716 -34.06 14.00 -15.71
CA VAL A 716 -33.13 12.88 -15.96
C VAL A 716 -33.88 11.54 -15.94
N GLN A 717 -34.65 11.26 -14.90
CA GLN A 717 -35.40 10.00 -14.75
C GLN A 717 -36.44 9.80 -15.87
N THR A 718 -36.96 10.89 -16.43
CA THR A 718 -37.93 10.82 -17.54
C THR A 718 -37.24 10.57 -18.89
N ARG A 719 -36.04 11.13 -19.09
CA ARG A 719 -35.32 11.07 -20.37
C ARG A 719 -34.32 9.92 -20.48
N SER A 720 -33.78 9.44 -19.35
CA SER A 720 -32.75 8.41 -19.35
C SER A 720 -33.32 7.06 -19.76
N ALA A 721 -32.51 6.32 -20.52
CA ALA A 721 -32.79 4.95 -20.94
C ALA A 721 -31.46 4.21 -21.17
N GLU A 722 -30.57 4.30 -20.16
CA GLU A 722 -29.20 3.80 -20.26
C GLU A 722 -29.15 2.29 -20.56
N SER A 723 -28.26 1.90 -21.46
CA SER A 723 -28.00 0.50 -21.84
C SER A 723 -26.52 0.13 -21.75
N CYS A 724 -25.77 0.87 -20.92
CA CYS A 724 -24.31 0.81 -20.78
C CYS A 724 -23.80 -0.61 -20.44
N ALA A 725 -24.47 -1.28 -19.50
CA ALA A 725 -24.11 -2.61 -19.00
C ALA A 725 -24.11 -3.71 -20.08
N THR A 726 -24.75 -3.46 -21.24
CA THR A 726 -24.75 -4.43 -22.35
C THR A 726 -23.37 -4.59 -23.00
N CYS A 727 -22.54 -3.54 -22.95
CA CYS A 727 -21.23 -3.47 -23.59
C CYS A 727 -20.08 -3.26 -22.59
N HIS A 728 -20.33 -2.55 -21.48
CA HIS A 728 -19.35 -2.27 -20.44
C HIS A 728 -19.60 -3.18 -19.24
N LYS A 729 -19.34 -4.48 -19.42
CA LYS A 729 -19.32 -5.43 -18.29
C LYS A 729 -18.03 -5.26 -17.49
N PRO A 730 -17.98 -5.74 -16.24
CA PRO A 730 -16.79 -5.62 -15.41
C PRO A 730 -15.48 -6.03 -16.11
N GLU A 731 -15.46 -7.16 -16.81
CA GLU A 731 -14.25 -7.63 -17.48
C GLU A 731 -13.77 -6.67 -18.57
N GLN A 732 -14.72 -6.09 -19.33
CA GLN A 732 -14.41 -5.13 -20.39
C GLN A 732 -14.00 -3.78 -19.83
N ILE A 733 -14.54 -3.38 -18.68
CA ILE A 733 -14.11 -2.17 -17.97
C ILE A 733 -12.67 -2.35 -17.50
N LEU A 734 -12.30 -3.48 -16.92
CA LEU A 734 -10.91 -3.75 -16.52
C LEU A 734 -9.97 -3.70 -17.74
N GLU A 735 -10.34 -4.38 -18.82
CA GLU A 735 -9.53 -4.47 -20.05
C GLU A 735 -9.23 -3.07 -20.64
N ILE A 736 -10.25 -2.20 -20.77
CA ILE A 736 -10.04 -0.85 -21.33
C ILE A 736 -9.26 0.08 -20.39
N HIS A 737 -9.14 -0.27 -19.11
CA HIS A 737 -8.32 0.44 -18.13
C HIS A 737 -6.94 -0.22 -17.91
N GLY A 738 -6.61 -1.27 -18.68
CA GLY A 738 -5.29 -1.88 -18.72
C GLY A 738 -5.07 -2.99 -17.69
N ASN A 739 -6.13 -3.67 -17.25
CA ASN A 739 -6.06 -4.80 -16.30
C ASN A 739 -6.69 -6.07 -16.88
#